data_AF-A0A919BLP5-F1
#
_entry.id   AF-A0A919BLP5-F1
#
_cell.length_a   1.000
_cell.length_b   1.000
_cell.length_c   1.000
_cell.angle_alpha   90.00
_cell.angle_beta   90.00
_cell.angle_gamma   90.00
#
_symmetry.space_group_name_H-M   'P 1'
#
loop_
_entity.id
_entity.type
_entity.pdbx_description
1 polymer ?
#
loop_
_entity_poly.entity_id
_entity_poly.type
_entity_poly.pdbx_seq_one_letter_code
_entity_poly.pdbx_strand_id
1 'polypeptide(L)'
;MTHKNIITIQLIVAIFISFLIQPFAFCANTDAKFNQLAVFSSSPDSHWQMAKVIPNSQNQFLIIDQAHKLQLTQANGNPITLLDGKQHIQRLVKFSALALHPSFAYSEQHGAFTFYTAHTELAEDIKHRNRLPLKSDTTAPFDNVVTEWQLKSTDTGFVLEEESKRELIRIPSPNLEASINQVAFNPFIKNWQKHYGLLFVALPSITGLEQHPLYSGSVLRINPASFGLRAYTVPTDNPFTLNNDIHPEVAATGLGPVQTVHWLKENVNQFAVNNGKTTSLVKLGDDWRQVEHQDKQAVELANISNMLYFRNSALNNDMLPFVFVMKKSDSWKLAAMSLSAMTLPTEIMPIPNEIIKANGRPLLFKGSEGELLLLELKTKSLFTLSGFIAAKTIEHAAPDNATPVATNSNNLFIILIILGLIFLAGFMLLRKQDRFKDAKKLLNSHYARFDVDQDLNQLHLYKRHQEVASKSLSFNQVLRCEVSLNDTVIATVDEQTPFSNSAEKAVNNAFKEEKRHKMVDDKVRKVAMTLLNQDKKTDNLCLYLREGNQRLTKMRYEHVQSQVIDWLWHLSYVVAPESTEKRLITEKPVKPKPSVKKVVSTPVPTPASPVQHVQNDKPVNSESLPTSAQPRPQDQQINKSDDELIDSLNKLLELKNQGFLTEAEFENSKAKIVLQLTQTKK
;
A
#
# COMPACT_ATOMS: atom_id res chain seq x y z
N MET A 1 -3.52 49.70 -26.30
CA MET A 1 -3.38 48.60 -27.28
C MET A 1 -4.60 48.65 -28.19
N THR A 2 -4.40 48.92 -29.47
CA THR A 2 -5.49 49.09 -30.44
C THR A 2 -6.12 47.75 -30.79
N HIS A 3 -7.40 47.77 -31.18
CA HIS A 3 -8.23 46.59 -31.49
C HIS A 3 -7.57 45.63 -32.51
N LYS A 4 -6.69 46.16 -33.37
CA LYS A 4 -5.85 45.37 -34.30
C LYS A 4 -4.90 44.42 -33.57
N ASN A 5 -4.25 44.84 -32.48
CA ASN A 5 -3.28 44.01 -31.76
C ASN A 5 -3.94 42.80 -31.08
N ILE A 6 -5.20 42.94 -30.66
CA ILE A 6 -5.97 41.84 -30.04
C ILE A 6 -6.32 40.79 -31.10
N ILE A 7 -6.71 41.22 -32.30
CA ILE A 7 -7.02 40.32 -33.42
C ILE A 7 -5.77 39.59 -33.90
N THR A 8 -4.62 40.27 -33.97
CA THR A 8 -3.35 39.62 -34.35
C THR A 8 -2.91 38.59 -33.31
N ILE A 9 -3.08 38.88 -32.02
CA ILE A 9 -2.77 37.92 -30.95
C ILE A 9 -3.74 36.73 -30.99
N GLN A 10 -5.04 36.95 -31.22
CA GLN A 10 -6.00 35.86 -31.35
C GLN A 10 -5.75 34.99 -32.57
N LEU A 11 -5.31 35.58 -33.69
CA LEU A 11 -4.96 34.82 -34.90
C LEU A 11 -3.69 33.97 -34.68
N ILE A 12 -2.68 34.52 -34.02
CA ILE A 12 -1.45 33.79 -33.68
C ILE A 12 -1.76 32.65 -32.72
N VAL A 13 -2.61 32.88 -31.71
CA VAL A 13 -3.06 31.84 -30.77
C VAL A 13 -3.89 30.77 -31.50
N ALA A 14 -4.77 31.15 -32.42
CA ALA A 14 -5.56 30.20 -33.21
C ALA A 14 -4.69 29.34 -34.15
N ILE A 15 -3.67 29.93 -34.78
CA ILE A 15 -2.70 29.21 -35.62
C ILE A 15 -1.82 28.29 -34.75
N PHE A 16 -1.45 28.73 -33.55
CA PHE A 16 -0.71 27.89 -32.60
C PHE A 16 -1.56 26.71 -32.09
N ILE A 17 -2.85 26.95 -31.85
CA ILE A 17 -3.81 25.91 -31.47
C ILE A 17 -4.11 24.98 -32.65
N SER A 18 -4.18 25.46 -33.90
CA SER A 18 -4.38 24.59 -35.06
C SER A 18 -3.14 23.72 -35.38
N PHE A 19 -1.94 24.18 -35.02
CA PHE A 19 -0.72 23.35 -35.04
C PHE A 19 -0.71 22.29 -33.91
N LEU A 20 -1.42 22.53 -32.81
CA LEU A 20 -1.60 21.56 -31.72
C LEU A 20 -2.73 20.55 -31.98
N ILE A 21 -3.65 20.85 -32.91
CA ILE A 21 -4.78 19.98 -33.30
C ILE A 21 -4.58 19.46 -34.73
N GLN A 22 -3.35 19.09 -35.08
CA GLN A 22 -3.21 18.02 -36.08
C GLN A 22 -3.70 16.74 -35.39
N PRO A 23 -4.63 15.97 -35.98
CA PRO A 23 -4.86 14.62 -35.50
C PRO A 23 -3.50 13.92 -35.64
N PHE A 24 -2.87 13.59 -34.51
CA PHE A 24 -1.84 12.58 -34.51
C PHE A 24 -2.54 11.29 -34.96
N ALA A 25 -2.57 11.07 -36.27
CA ALA A 25 -2.51 9.73 -36.81
C ALA A 25 -1.19 9.18 -36.27
N PHE A 26 -1.28 8.52 -35.13
CA PHE A 26 -0.15 7.85 -34.53
C PHE A 26 0.20 6.72 -35.49
N CYS A 27 1.22 6.94 -36.33
CA CYS A 27 1.98 5.82 -36.86
C CYS A 27 2.43 5.03 -35.62
N ALA A 28 1.93 3.81 -35.48
CA ALA A 28 2.53 2.82 -34.60
C ALA A 28 4.05 2.91 -34.75
N ASN A 29 4.79 2.95 -33.64
CA ASN A 29 6.26 2.95 -33.63
C ASN A 29 6.77 1.99 -34.70
N THR A 30 7.29 2.52 -35.81
CA THR A 30 7.65 1.75 -37.00
C THR A 30 8.85 0.82 -36.79
N ASP A 31 9.47 0.88 -35.61
CA ASP A 31 10.63 0.08 -35.22
C ASP A 31 10.38 -0.91 -34.07
N ALA A 32 9.14 -1.04 -33.55
CA ALA A 32 8.84 -2.02 -32.51
C ALA A 32 8.93 -3.45 -33.08
N LYS A 33 9.92 -4.22 -32.59
CA LYS A 33 10.19 -5.59 -33.04
C LYS A 33 10.45 -6.51 -31.87
N PHE A 34 9.97 -7.74 -31.99
CA PHE A 34 10.32 -8.82 -31.09
C PHE A 34 11.68 -9.39 -31.49
N ASN A 35 12.64 -9.31 -30.58
CA ASN A 35 13.97 -9.87 -30.77
C ASN A 35 14.10 -11.11 -29.87
N GLN A 36 14.45 -12.24 -30.47
CA GLN A 36 14.64 -13.48 -29.71
C GLN A 36 15.91 -13.37 -28.85
N LEU A 37 15.74 -13.51 -27.54
CA LEU A 37 16.84 -13.49 -26.58
C LEU A 37 17.43 -14.88 -26.35
N ALA A 38 16.57 -15.89 -26.25
CA ALA A 38 16.99 -17.24 -25.88
C ALA A 38 15.99 -18.31 -26.30
N VAL A 39 16.49 -19.55 -26.39
CA VAL A 39 15.68 -20.76 -26.34
C VAL A 39 16.20 -21.59 -25.18
N PHE A 40 15.33 -22.02 -24.28
CA PHE A 40 15.74 -22.79 -23.12
C PHE A 40 15.91 -24.27 -23.47
N SER A 41 17.13 -24.78 -23.29
CA SER A 41 17.45 -26.19 -23.42
C SER A 41 16.71 -26.99 -22.34
N SER A 42 15.86 -27.92 -22.73
CA SER A 42 15.21 -28.86 -21.81
C SER A 42 14.81 -30.11 -22.58
N SER A 43 14.45 -31.18 -21.86
CA SER A 43 13.96 -32.40 -22.49
C SER A 43 12.84 -32.07 -23.51
N PRO A 44 12.87 -32.64 -24.73
CA PRO A 44 11.85 -32.40 -25.75
C PRO A 44 10.42 -32.59 -25.24
N ASP A 45 10.22 -33.53 -24.30
CA ASP A 45 8.92 -33.88 -23.71
C ASP A 45 8.54 -33.03 -22.49
N SER A 46 9.43 -32.16 -21.99
CA SER A 46 9.11 -31.28 -20.88
C SER A 46 8.22 -30.14 -21.37
N HIS A 47 6.98 -30.07 -20.91
CA HIS A 47 6.07 -28.97 -21.22
C HIS A 47 5.92 -28.05 -20.01
N TRP A 48 6.25 -26.77 -20.19
CA TRP A 48 6.15 -25.79 -19.12
C TRP A 48 4.68 -25.40 -18.88
N GLN A 49 4.25 -25.48 -17.62
CA GLN A 49 2.90 -25.12 -17.21
C GLN A 49 2.83 -23.69 -16.68
N MET A 50 3.84 -23.27 -15.92
CA MET A 50 3.93 -21.97 -15.25
C MET A 50 5.36 -21.46 -15.25
N ALA A 51 5.51 -20.14 -15.21
CA ALA A 51 6.81 -19.48 -15.13
C ALA A 51 6.74 -18.23 -14.24
N LYS A 52 7.81 -17.97 -13.48
CA LYS A 52 8.03 -16.72 -12.76
C LYS A 52 9.46 -16.23 -13.00
N VAL A 53 9.58 -14.98 -13.43
CA VAL A 53 10.88 -14.30 -13.52
C VAL A 53 11.45 -14.09 -12.11
N ILE A 54 12.75 -14.32 -11.96
CA ILE A 54 13.46 -14.03 -10.71
C ILE A 54 13.80 -12.53 -10.71
N PRO A 55 13.35 -11.76 -9.70
CA PRO A 55 13.67 -10.34 -9.60
C PRO A 55 15.18 -10.09 -9.57
N ASN A 56 15.63 -8.99 -10.16
CA ASN A 56 17.04 -8.57 -10.19
C ASN A 56 18.00 -9.59 -10.83
N SER A 57 17.50 -10.56 -11.60
CA SER A 57 18.31 -11.51 -12.35
C SER A 57 18.26 -11.21 -13.85
N GLN A 58 19.30 -11.59 -14.59
CA GLN A 58 19.29 -11.54 -16.05
C GLN A 58 18.57 -12.78 -16.60
N ASN A 59 17.29 -12.64 -16.96
CA ASN A 59 16.50 -13.67 -17.66
C ASN A 59 16.49 -15.05 -16.98
N GLN A 60 16.49 -15.10 -15.65
CA GLN A 60 16.30 -16.35 -14.90
C GLN A 60 14.84 -16.53 -14.52
N PHE A 61 14.39 -17.79 -14.59
CA PHE A 61 13.01 -18.17 -14.34
C PHE A 61 12.93 -19.37 -13.42
N LEU A 62 11.92 -19.36 -12.54
CA LEU A 62 11.38 -20.57 -11.94
C LEU A 62 10.23 -21.08 -12.80
N ILE A 63 10.33 -22.35 -13.18
CA ILE A 63 9.37 -23.03 -14.05
C ILE A 63 8.77 -24.22 -13.32
N ILE A 64 7.48 -24.45 -13.48
CA ILE A 64 6.85 -25.73 -13.13
C ILE A 64 6.43 -26.42 -14.42
N ASP A 65 6.86 -27.66 -14.60
CA ASP A 65 6.52 -28.49 -15.75
C ASP A 65 5.32 -29.42 -15.50
N GLN A 66 4.86 -30.10 -16.55
CA GLN A 66 3.77 -31.08 -16.48
C GLN A 66 4.09 -32.31 -15.60
N ALA A 67 5.37 -32.58 -15.32
CA ALA A 67 5.78 -33.64 -14.40
C ALA A 67 5.75 -33.18 -12.93
N HIS A 68 5.33 -31.94 -12.65
CA HIS A 68 5.29 -31.30 -11.34
C HIS A 68 6.69 -31.09 -10.74
N LYS A 69 7.68 -30.85 -11.60
CA LYS A 69 9.02 -30.45 -11.17
C LYS A 69 9.16 -28.94 -11.25
N LEU A 70 9.60 -28.34 -10.15
CA LEU A 70 10.05 -26.95 -10.12
C LEU A 70 11.51 -26.89 -10.53
N GLN A 71 11.80 -26.08 -11.54
CA GLN A 71 13.13 -25.94 -12.10
C GLN A 71 13.56 -24.48 -12.13
N LEU A 72 14.82 -24.22 -11.77
CA LEU A 72 15.52 -22.98 -12.07
C LEU A 72 16.12 -23.09 -13.46
N THR A 73 15.85 -22.12 -14.32
CA THR A 73 16.42 -22.06 -15.66
C THR A 73 16.88 -20.65 -15.99
N GLN A 74 17.87 -20.56 -16.87
CA GLN A 74 18.42 -19.31 -17.37
C GLN A 74 18.56 -19.40 -18.88
N ALA A 75 18.51 -18.24 -19.55
CA ALA A 75 18.73 -18.17 -20.99
C ALA A 75 19.98 -18.97 -21.39
N ASN A 76 19.82 -19.94 -22.30
CA ASN A 76 20.90 -20.79 -22.83
C ASN A 76 21.61 -21.71 -21.81
N GLY A 77 21.08 -21.84 -20.58
CA GLY A 77 21.60 -22.74 -19.54
C GLY A 77 20.78 -24.02 -19.38
N ASN A 78 21.40 -25.04 -18.77
CA ASN A 78 20.68 -26.25 -18.38
C ASN A 78 19.77 -25.99 -17.16
N PRO A 79 18.54 -26.52 -17.14
CA PRO A 79 17.64 -26.37 -16.02
C PRO A 79 18.11 -27.19 -14.82
N ILE A 80 18.02 -26.60 -13.62
CA ILE A 80 18.31 -27.25 -12.35
C ILE A 80 16.97 -27.57 -11.69
N THR A 81 16.72 -28.84 -11.35
CA THR A 81 15.51 -29.21 -10.59
C THR A 81 15.71 -28.84 -9.13
N LEU A 82 14.84 -27.98 -8.62
CA LEU A 82 14.84 -27.54 -7.22
C LEU A 82 13.90 -28.38 -6.36
N LEU A 83 12.72 -28.73 -6.87
CA LEU A 83 11.71 -29.47 -6.14
C LEU A 83 11.02 -30.47 -7.08
N ASP A 84 10.93 -31.73 -6.66
CA ASP A 84 10.03 -32.73 -7.27
C ASP A 84 8.75 -32.82 -6.44
N GLY A 85 7.65 -32.31 -6.99
CA GLY A 85 6.38 -32.22 -6.27
C GLY A 85 5.84 -33.57 -5.83
N LYS A 86 6.00 -34.63 -6.63
CA LYS A 86 5.48 -35.96 -6.29
C LYS A 86 6.29 -36.63 -5.16
N GLN A 87 7.57 -36.28 -5.04
CA GLN A 87 8.41 -36.77 -3.93
C GLN A 87 8.06 -36.06 -2.61
N HIS A 88 7.77 -34.76 -2.65
CA HIS A 88 7.58 -33.96 -1.43
C HIS A 88 6.12 -33.82 -1.01
N ILE A 89 5.16 -34.10 -1.90
CA ILE A 89 3.72 -33.94 -1.66
C ILE A 89 3.01 -35.22 -2.09
N GLN A 90 2.75 -36.11 -1.12
CA GLN A 90 2.28 -37.48 -1.36
C GLN A 90 0.96 -37.55 -2.15
N ARG A 91 0.03 -36.64 -1.87
CA ARG A 91 -1.31 -36.62 -2.49
C ARG A 91 -1.48 -35.53 -3.54
N LEU A 92 -0.37 -35.07 -4.13
CA LEU A 92 -0.38 -34.04 -5.15
C LEU A 92 -1.19 -34.48 -6.38
N VAL A 93 -2.19 -33.68 -6.71
CA VAL A 93 -2.95 -33.80 -7.98
C VAL A 93 -2.35 -32.88 -9.02
N LYS A 94 -2.14 -31.60 -8.71
CA LYS A 94 -1.55 -30.61 -9.60
C LYS A 94 -1.01 -29.40 -8.84
N PHE A 95 0.02 -28.74 -9.36
CA PHE A 95 0.31 -27.35 -9.02
C PHE A 95 -0.61 -26.41 -9.80
N SER A 96 -1.03 -25.31 -9.17
CA SER A 96 -1.94 -24.33 -9.75
C SER A 96 -1.41 -22.89 -9.72
N ALA A 97 -0.50 -22.56 -8.81
CA ALA A 97 0.14 -21.24 -8.79
C ALA A 97 1.53 -21.26 -8.15
N LEU A 98 2.33 -20.23 -8.49
CA LEU A 98 3.69 -20.00 -7.98
C LEU A 98 3.87 -18.51 -7.70
N ALA A 99 4.45 -18.18 -6.53
CA ALA A 99 4.80 -16.82 -6.14
C ALA A 99 6.21 -16.78 -5.54
N LEU A 100 6.89 -15.65 -5.70
CA LEU A 100 8.14 -15.36 -5.00
C LEU A 100 7.85 -14.34 -3.92
N HIS A 101 8.46 -14.48 -2.74
CA HIS A 101 8.40 -13.43 -1.73
C HIS A 101 8.96 -12.11 -2.30
N PRO A 102 8.43 -10.92 -1.95
CA PRO A 102 8.94 -9.66 -2.47
C PRO A 102 10.44 -9.43 -2.19
N SER A 103 10.93 -10.01 -1.10
CA SER A 103 12.36 -9.99 -0.74
C SER A 103 13.20 -11.13 -1.34
N PHE A 104 12.65 -11.96 -2.24
CA PHE A 104 13.31 -13.21 -2.70
C PHE A 104 14.77 -13.01 -3.13
N ALA A 105 15.06 -11.91 -3.84
CA ALA A 105 16.37 -11.60 -4.39
C ALA A 105 17.33 -10.86 -3.41
N TYR A 106 16.94 -10.65 -2.14
CA TYR A 106 17.73 -9.90 -1.17
C TYR A 106 18.15 -10.80 -0.01
N SER A 107 19.38 -11.33 -0.04
CA SER A 107 19.89 -12.36 0.87
C SER A 107 19.74 -12.04 2.36
N GLU A 108 19.82 -10.76 2.74
CA GLU A 108 19.79 -10.31 4.14
C GLU A 108 18.39 -9.87 4.63
N GLN A 109 17.33 -10.11 3.86
CA GLN A 109 15.98 -9.71 4.22
C GLN A 109 15.10 -10.90 4.57
N HIS A 110 14.11 -10.68 5.45
CA HIS A 110 13.07 -11.66 5.70
C HIS A 110 12.39 -12.06 4.38
N GLY A 111 12.32 -13.37 4.14
CA GLY A 111 11.80 -13.96 2.90
C GLY A 111 12.80 -13.98 1.75
N ALA A 112 14.11 -13.86 2.01
CA ALA A 112 15.16 -14.18 1.07
C ALA A 112 15.04 -15.64 0.60
N PHE A 113 15.13 -15.84 -0.72
CA PHE A 113 15.04 -17.16 -1.35
C PHE A 113 13.77 -17.97 -1.00
N THR A 114 12.72 -17.29 -0.53
CA THR A 114 11.43 -17.89 -0.14
C THR A 114 10.42 -17.80 -1.26
N PHE A 115 9.83 -18.92 -1.64
CA PHE A 115 8.77 -19.00 -2.63
C PHE A 115 7.56 -19.78 -2.12
N TYR A 116 6.44 -19.61 -2.81
CA TYR A 116 5.16 -20.20 -2.42
C TYR A 116 4.57 -20.95 -3.60
N THR A 117 4.11 -22.17 -3.36
CA THR A 117 3.33 -22.93 -4.31
C THR A 117 1.89 -22.99 -3.85
N ALA A 118 0.96 -22.93 -4.79
CA ALA A 118 -0.41 -23.39 -4.59
C ALA A 118 -0.60 -24.67 -5.39
N HIS A 119 -1.25 -25.65 -4.78
CA HIS A 119 -1.50 -26.95 -5.39
C HIS A 119 -2.79 -27.58 -4.85
N THR A 120 -3.31 -28.55 -5.59
CA THR A 120 -4.46 -29.35 -5.19
C THR A 120 -3.99 -30.72 -4.73
N GLU A 121 -4.51 -31.17 -3.60
CA GLU A 121 -4.31 -32.50 -3.04
C GLU A 121 -5.64 -33.25 -2.94
N LEU A 122 -5.58 -34.58 -2.94
CA LEU A 122 -6.74 -35.38 -2.52
C LEU A 122 -6.97 -35.15 -1.02
N ALA A 123 -8.21 -34.88 -0.62
CA ALA A 123 -8.55 -34.64 0.78
C ALA A 123 -8.21 -35.86 1.66
N GLU A 124 -7.87 -35.58 2.92
CA GLU A 124 -7.63 -36.57 3.96
C GLU A 124 -8.58 -36.34 5.13
N ASP A 125 -8.87 -37.39 5.89
CA ASP A 125 -9.71 -37.32 7.09
C ASP A 125 -8.93 -36.85 8.35
N ILE A 126 -7.73 -36.32 8.14
CA ILE A 126 -6.86 -35.82 9.21
C ILE A 126 -7.25 -34.37 9.54
N LYS A 127 -7.34 -34.05 10.83
CA LYS A 127 -7.57 -32.67 11.29
C LYS A 127 -6.32 -31.82 11.08
N HIS A 128 -6.31 -31.01 10.03
CA HIS A 128 -5.29 -29.99 9.81
C HIS A 128 -5.66 -28.68 10.50
N ARG A 129 -4.76 -28.11 11.31
CA ARG A 129 -5.00 -26.83 12.01
C ARG A 129 -5.15 -25.64 11.06
N ASN A 130 -4.53 -25.74 9.88
CA ASN A 130 -4.51 -24.69 8.87
C ASN A 130 -5.61 -24.83 7.82
N ARG A 131 -6.50 -25.83 7.99
CA ARG A 131 -7.63 -26.05 7.10
C ARG A 131 -8.80 -25.15 7.48
N LEU A 132 -9.25 -24.34 6.53
CA LEU A 132 -10.40 -23.47 6.73
C LEU A 132 -11.66 -24.32 7.01
N PRO A 133 -12.46 -23.96 8.03
CA PRO A 133 -13.68 -24.70 8.32
C PRO A 133 -14.69 -24.51 7.19
N LEU A 134 -15.30 -25.60 6.74
CA LEU A 134 -16.37 -25.55 5.76
C LEU A 134 -17.71 -25.35 6.47
N LYS A 135 -18.41 -24.25 6.17
CA LYS A 135 -19.76 -23.96 6.69
C LYS A 135 -20.83 -24.33 5.66
N SER A 136 -20.70 -25.52 5.06
CA SER A 136 -21.61 -26.04 4.05
C SER A 136 -21.66 -27.57 4.14
N ASP A 137 -22.81 -28.15 3.79
CA ASP A 137 -22.98 -29.60 3.68
C ASP A 137 -22.31 -30.19 2.42
N THR A 138 -21.60 -29.36 1.64
CA THR A 138 -20.88 -29.77 0.45
C THR A 138 -19.72 -30.70 0.80
N THR A 139 -19.62 -31.82 0.09
CA THR A 139 -18.45 -32.70 0.19
C THR A 139 -17.23 -32.03 -0.43
N ALA A 140 -16.07 -32.18 0.21
CA ALA A 140 -14.80 -31.60 -0.25
C ALA A 140 -13.77 -32.74 -0.45
N PRO A 141 -13.82 -33.47 -1.59
CA PRO A 141 -12.91 -34.57 -1.87
C PRO A 141 -11.48 -34.12 -2.20
N PHE A 142 -11.26 -32.81 -2.35
CA PHE A 142 -9.95 -32.22 -2.58
C PHE A 142 -9.68 -31.11 -1.56
N ASP A 143 -8.41 -30.76 -1.42
CA ASP A 143 -7.96 -29.57 -0.72
C ASP A 143 -7.02 -28.76 -1.61
N ASN A 144 -7.19 -27.44 -1.61
CA ASN A 144 -6.22 -26.52 -2.19
C ASN A 144 -5.31 -26.01 -1.10
N VAL A 145 -4.00 -26.12 -1.30
CA VAL A 145 -2.99 -25.87 -0.28
C VAL A 145 -2.02 -24.82 -0.77
N VAL A 146 -1.68 -23.87 0.09
CA VAL A 146 -0.55 -22.96 -0.12
C VAL A 146 0.60 -23.38 0.78
N THR A 147 1.76 -23.65 0.20
CA THR A 147 2.96 -24.07 0.92
C THR A 147 4.10 -23.09 0.66
N GLU A 148 4.76 -22.68 1.73
CA GLU A 148 6.03 -21.95 1.71
C GLU A 148 7.21 -22.93 1.61
N TRP A 149 8.21 -22.54 0.84
CA TRP A 149 9.46 -23.25 0.65
C TRP A 149 10.62 -22.25 0.67
N GLN A 150 11.79 -22.69 1.08
CA GLN A 150 13.02 -21.90 1.07
C GLN A 150 14.11 -22.60 0.28
N LEU A 151 14.86 -21.82 -0.50
CA LEU A 151 16.09 -22.29 -1.14
C LEU A 151 17.29 -21.86 -0.32
N LYS A 152 18.33 -22.68 -0.34
CA LYS A 152 19.65 -22.38 0.18
C LYS A 152 20.61 -22.13 -0.97
N SER A 153 21.38 -21.05 -0.90
CA SER A 153 22.48 -20.79 -1.82
C SER A 153 23.65 -21.73 -1.52
N THR A 154 24.24 -22.31 -2.57
CA THR A 154 25.43 -23.17 -2.51
C THR A 154 26.46 -22.68 -3.53
N ASP A 155 27.69 -23.21 -3.45
CA ASP A 155 28.75 -22.89 -4.42
C ASP A 155 28.38 -23.26 -5.87
N THR A 156 27.42 -24.18 -6.04
CA THR A 156 26.95 -24.70 -7.33
C THR A 156 25.59 -24.15 -7.76
N GLY A 157 25.00 -23.23 -6.99
CA GLY A 157 23.72 -22.58 -7.31
C GLY A 157 22.72 -22.58 -6.15
N PHE A 158 21.53 -23.14 -6.37
CA PHE A 158 20.46 -23.21 -5.37
C PHE A 158 20.02 -24.65 -5.15
N VAL A 159 19.74 -24.99 -3.90
CA VAL A 159 19.13 -26.26 -3.50
C VAL A 159 17.93 -25.99 -2.62
N LEU A 160 16.95 -26.90 -2.61
CA LEU A 160 15.83 -26.82 -1.68
C LEU A 160 16.29 -27.14 -0.26
N GLU A 161 15.84 -26.36 0.71
CA GLU A 161 15.96 -26.71 2.11
C GLU A 161 14.74 -27.56 2.49
N GLU A 162 14.88 -28.89 2.52
CA GLU A 162 13.75 -29.82 2.66
C GLU A 162 12.90 -29.55 3.92
N GLU A 163 13.55 -29.23 5.04
CA GLU A 163 12.91 -28.91 6.32
C GLU A 163 12.19 -27.55 6.35
N SER A 164 12.38 -26.71 5.32
CA SER A 164 11.71 -25.40 5.23
C SER A 164 10.24 -25.47 4.83
N LYS A 165 9.78 -26.64 4.35
CA LYS A 165 8.41 -26.84 3.88
C LYS A 165 7.40 -26.49 4.98
N ARG A 166 6.61 -25.45 4.75
CA ARG A 166 5.54 -25.03 5.68
C ARG A 166 4.21 -24.84 4.97
N GLU A 167 3.22 -25.65 5.32
CA GLU A 167 1.83 -25.44 4.90
C GLU A 167 1.27 -24.19 5.58
N LEU A 168 0.86 -23.20 4.79
CA LEU A 168 0.26 -21.97 5.31
C LEU A 168 -1.24 -22.17 5.50
N ILE A 169 -1.98 -22.37 4.41
CA ILE A 169 -3.44 -22.44 4.42
C ILE A 169 -3.90 -23.59 3.56
N ARG A 170 -4.94 -24.28 4.03
CA ARG A 170 -5.61 -25.39 3.34
C ARG A 170 -7.09 -25.05 3.18
N ILE A 171 -7.59 -25.15 1.96
CA ILE A 171 -8.92 -24.70 1.57
C ILE A 171 -9.69 -25.93 1.04
N PRO A 172 -10.79 -26.33 1.68
CA PRO A 172 -11.62 -27.41 1.16
C PRO A 172 -12.08 -27.12 -0.27
N SER A 173 -12.09 -28.15 -1.12
CA SER A 173 -12.44 -27.99 -2.53
C SER A 173 -13.39 -29.10 -2.98
N PRO A 174 -14.59 -28.77 -3.51
CA PRO A 174 -15.56 -29.76 -3.95
C PRO A 174 -15.17 -30.45 -5.26
N ASN A 175 -14.34 -29.81 -6.09
CA ASN A 175 -13.88 -30.35 -7.37
C ASN A 175 -12.51 -29.76 -7.76
N LEU A 176 -11.96 -30.18 -8.91
CA LEU A 176 -10.67 -29.73 -9.42
C LEU A 176 -10.71 -28.36 -10.13
N GLU A 177 -11.90 -27.88 -10.50
CA GLU A 177 -12.10 -26.56 -11.12
C GLU A 177 -11.95 -25.44 -10.09
N ALA A 178 -12.25 -25.76 -8.83
CA ALA A 178 -12.13 -24.86 -7.68
C ALA A 178 -10.67 -24.62 -7.21
N SER A 179 -9.66 -24.95 -8.02
CA SER A 179 -8.25 -24.76 -7.65
C SER A 179 -7.86 -23.29 -7.52
N ILE A 180 -6.90 -22.98 -6.64
CA ILE A 180 -6.34 -21.62 -6.51
C ILE A 180 -5.78 -21.17 -7.85
N ASN A 181 -6.28 -20.06 -8.40
CA ASN A 181 -5.87 -19.54 -9.70
C ASN A 181 -4.63 -18.65 -9.62
N GLN A 182 -4.41 -18.00 -8.48
CA GLN A 182 -3.23 -17.17 -8.27
C GLN A 182 -2.85 -17.12 -6.80
N VAL A 183 -1.55 -17.15 -6.56
CA VAL A 183 -0.91 -16.71 -5.33
C VAL A 183 0.07 -15.62 -5.72
N ALA A 184 0.01 -14.46 -5.07
CA ALA A 184 0.92 -13.36 -5.38
C ALA A 184 0.96 -12.30 -4.28
N PHE A 185 2.00 -11.47 -4.32
CA PHE A 185 2.19 -10.32 -3.45
C PHE A 185 1.93 -9.03 -4.22
N ASN A 186 1.50 -7.98 -3.52
CA ASN A 186 1.44 -6.65 -4.11
C ASN A 186 2.86 -6.13 -4.39
N PRO A 187 3.26 -5.94 -5.66
CA PRO A 187 4.63 -5.56 -6.02
C PRO A 187 4.93 -4.09 -5.76
N PHE A 188 3.92 -3.27 -5.41
CA PHE A 188 4.07 -1.83 -5.21
C PHE A 188 4.31 -1.44 -3.75
N ILE A 189 4.21 -2.39 -2.83
CA ILE A 189 4.46 -2.13 -1.42
C ILE A 189 5.96 -2.25 -1.14
N LYS A 190 6.53 -1.22 -0.51
CA LYS A 190 7.95 -1.18 -0.13
C LYS A 190 8.17 -1.89 1.20
N ASN A 191 9.37 -2.42 1.43
CA ASN A 191 9.68 -3.24 2.60
C ASN A 191 9.48 -2.56 3.97
N TRP A 192 9.49 -1.23 4.02
CA TRP A 192 9.19 -0.44 5.22
C TRP A 192 7.70 -0.09 5.42
N GLN A 193 6.80 -0.52 4.53
CA GLN A 193 5.37 -0.20 4.60
C GLN A 193 4.57 -1.33 5.27
N LYS A 194 3.49 -0.97 5.98
CA LYS A 194 2.66 -1.88 6.82
C LYS A 194 2.09 -3.10 6.08
N HIS A 195 1.88 -3.02 4.76
CA HIS A 195 1.28 -4.10 3.95
C HIS A 195 2.32 -4.93 3.18
N TYR A 196 3.60 -4.73 3.47
CA TYR A 196 4.66 -5.47 2.79
C TYR A 196 4.62 -6.95 3.17
N GLY A 197 4.86 -7.83 2.19
CA GLY A 197 4.88 -9.27 2.44
C GLY A 197 3.49 -9.86 2.74
N LEU A 198 2.39 -9.15 2.49
CA LEU A 198 1.06 -9.75 2.56
C LEU A 198 0.78 -10.57 1.29
N LEU A 199 0.39 -11.83 1.49
CA LEU A 199 0.11 -12.80 0.45
C LEU A 199 -1.38 -12.80 0.10
N PHE A 200 -1.68 -12.68 -1.19
CA PHE A 200 -3.03 -12.78 -1.72
C PHE A 200 -3.23 -14.11 -2.42
N VAL A 201 -4.42 -14.70 -2.23
CA VAL A 201 -4.83 -15.98 -2.82
C VAL A 201 -6.15 -15.77 -3.56
N ALA A 202 -6.16 -16.00 -4.87
CA ALA A 202 -7.33 -15.83 -5.71
C ALA A 202 -8.03 -17.18 -5.94
N LEU A 203 -9.30 -17.25 -5.56
CA LEU A 203 -10.16 -18.42 -5.69
C LEU A 203 -11.23 -18.18 -6.75
N PRO A 204 -11.48 -19.15 -7.65
CA PRO A 204 -12.59 -19.07 -8.59
C PRO A 204 -13.95 -19.15 -7.87
N SER A 205 -15.01 -18.78 -8.58
CA SER A 205 -16.36 -19.17 -8.19
C SER A 205 -16.63 -20.62 -8.55
N ILE A 206 -17.47 -21.28 -7.76
CA ILE A 206 -17.93 -22.65 -7.98
C ILE A 206 -19.42 -22.63 -8.29
N THR A 207 -19.79 -23.27 -9.39
CA THR A 207 -21.18 -23.40 -9.81
C THR A 207 -22.03 -24.03 -8.71
N GLY A 208 -23.13 -23.38 -8.34
CA GLY A 208 -24.05 -23.81 -7.27
C GLY A 208 -23.63 -23.41 -5.85
N LEU A 209 -22.48 -22.75 -5.67
CA LEU A 209 -21.99 -22.23 -4.38
C LEU A 209 -21.69 -20.73 -4.43
N GLU A 210 -22.29 -20.00 -5.36
CA GLU A 210 -22.06 -18.57 -5.60
C GLU A 210 -22.48 -17.69 -4.43
N GLN A 211 -23.33 -18.20 -3.53
CA GLN A 211 -23.72 -17.52 -2.30
C GLN A 211 -22.75 -17.77 -1.14
N HIS A 212 -21.91 -18.81 -1.23
CA HIS A 212 -20.93 -19.12 -0.19
C HIS A 212 -19.70 -18.20 -0.33
N PRO A 213 -19.26 -17.47 0.71
CA PRO A 213 -18.23 -16.44 0.56
C PRO A 213 -16.97 -17.00 -0.09
N LEU A 214 -16.45 -18.09 0.46
CA LEU A 214 -15.20 -18.71 0.00
C LEU A 214 -15.25 -19.20 -1.46
N TYR A 215 -16.44 -19.55 -1.97
CA TYR A 215 -16.63 -20.22 -3.26
C TYR A 215 -17.36 -19.36 -4.30
N SER A 216 -17.57 -18.09 -3.99
CA SER A 216 -18.28 -17.14 -4.85
C SER A 216 -17.35 -16.33 -5.77
N GLY A 217 -16.08 -16.72 -5.85
CA GLY A 217 -15.03 -15.86 -6.36
C GLY A 217 -14.49 -14.98 -5.26
N SER A 218 -13.41 -15.42 -4.63
CA SER A 218 -12.89 -14.80 -3.41
C SER A 218 -11.41 -14.48 -3.56
N VAL A 219 -11.01 -13.34 -3.01
CA VAL A 219 -9.61 -12.98 -2.82
C VAL A 219 -9.32 -13.03 -1.34
N LEU A 220 -8.42 -13.91 -0.92
CA LEU A 220 -7.92 -13.98 0.45
C LEU A 220 -6.67 -13.10 0.59
N ARG A 221 -6.43 -12.58 1.80
CA ARG A 221 -5.24 -11.81 2.17
C ARG A 221 -4.73 -12.26 3.54
N ILE A 222 -3.52 -12.81 3.58
CA ILE A 222 -2.88 -13.32 4.79
C ILE A 222 -1.47 -12.74 4.96
N ASN A 223 -0.95 -12.74 6.19
CA ASN A 223 0.46 -12.55 6.46
C ASN A 223 1.13 -13.94 6.60
N PRO A 224 1.97 -14.37 5.65
CA PRO A 224 2.56 -15.71 5.63
C PRO A 224 3.65 -15.92 6.70
N ALA A 225 4.10 -14.86 7.38
CA ALA A 225 5.03 -14.99 8.48
C ALA A 225 4.42 -15.80 9.64
N SER A 226 5.19 -16.75 10.15
CA SER A 226 4.78 -17.56 11.29
C SER A 226 4.73 -16.72 12.58
N PHE A 227 3.80 -17.06 13.47
CA PHE A 227 3.68 -16.42 14.77
C PHE A 227 3.23 -17.42 15.83
N GLY A 228 4.16 -17.80 16.71
CA GLY A 228 3.94 -18.87 17.68
C GLY A 228 3.59 -20.19 16.98
N LEU A 229 2.45 -20.77 17.33
CA LEU A 229 1.96 -22.02 16.73
C LEU A 229 1.19 -21.83 15.41
N ARG A 230 1.01 -20.59 14.94
CA ARG A 230 0.26 -20.32 13.71
C ARG A 230 1.22 -20.26 12.52
N ALA A 231 0.88 -20.99 11.46
CA ALA A 231 1.66 -20.99 10.22
C ALA A 231 1.56 -19.68 9.45
N TYR A 232 0.47 -18.93 9.65
CA TYR A 232 0.23 -17.58 9.12
C TYR A 232 -0.62 -16.78 10.11
N THR A 233 -0.76 -15.49 9.87
CA THR A 233 -1.71 -14.63 10.60
C THR A 233 -2.62 -13.89 9.64
N VAL A 234 -3.81 -13.50 10.13
CA VAL A 234 -4.71 -12.64 9.38
C VAL A 234 -4.38 -11.18 9.71
N PRO A 235 -4.18 -10.30 8.71
CA PRO A 235 -3.99 -8.87 8.95
C PRO A 235 -5.17 -8.28 9.73
N THR A 236 -4.88 -7.48 10.76
CA THR A 236 -5.91 -6.88 11.62
C THR A 236 -6.83 -5.91 10.89
N ASP A 237 -6.40 -5.40 9.74
CA ASP A 237 -7.18 -4.56 8.84
C ASP A 237 -7.89 -5.35 7.74
N ASN A 238 -7.95 -6.69 7.81
CA ASN A 238 -8.83 -7.45 6.92
C ASN A 238 -10.30 -7.07 7.20
N PRO A 239 -11.09 -6.85 6.14
CA PRO A 239 -12.41 -6.23 6.24
C PRO A 239 -13.44 -7.09 6.98
N PHE A 240 -13.28 -8.42 6.91
CA PHE A 240 -14.25 -9.38 7.46
C PHE A 240 -13.81 -10.02 8.78
N THR A 241 -12.83 -9.45 9.48
CA THR A 241 -12.31 -10.00 10.75
C THR A 241 -13.34 -10.08 11.88
N LEU A 242 -14.38 -9.24 11.83
CA LEU A 242 -15.49 -9.22 12.79
C LEU A 242 -16.77 -9.84 12.23
N ASN A 243 -16.74 -10.37 11.00
CA ASN A 243 -17.90 -10.98 10.36
C ASN A 243 -17.91 -12.49 10.70
N ASN A 244 -19.00 -12.98 11.27
CA ASN A 244 -19.11 -14.39 11.65
C ASN A 244 -19.45 -15.31 10.48
N ASP A 245 -19.90 -14.81 9.35
CA ASP A 245 -20.32 -15.59 8.18
C ASP A 245 -19.21 -15.68 7.12
N ILE A 246 -18.30 -14.72 7.10
CA ILE A 246 -17.19 -14.64 6.15
C ILE A 246 -15.89 -14.94 6.89
N HIS A 247 -15.04 -15.77 6.28
CA HIS A 247 -13.72 -16.08 6.84
C HIS A 247 -12.86 -14.81 7.01
N PRO A 248 -12.14 -14.65 8.13
CA PRO A 248 -11.34 -13.46 8.38
C PRO A 248 -10.20 -13.29 7.36
N GLU A 249 -9.76 -14.36 6.70
CA GLU A 249 -8.80 -14.33 5.59
C GLU A 249 -9.34 -13.64 4.34
N VAL A 250 -10.65 -13.57 4.15
CA VAL A 250 -11.27 -12.99 2.95
C VAL A 250 -11.03 -11.49 2.93
N ALA A 251 -10.61 -10.98 1.78
CA ALA A 251 -10.37 -9.58 1.50
C ALA A 251 -11.44 -8.98 0.57
N ALA A 252 -11.99 -9.78 -0.33
CA ALA A 252 -13.17 -9.47 -1.15
C ALA A 252 -13.82 -10.78 -1.63
N THR A 253 -15.12 -10.78 -1.88
CA THR A 253 -15.90 -11.98 -2.21
C THR A 253 -17.06 -11.68 -3.17
N GLY A 254 -17.61 -12.69 -3.84
CA GLY A 254 -18.70 -12.54 -4.81
C GLY A 254 -18.25 -12.14 -6.21
N LEU A 255 -16.96 -12.25 -6.51
CA LEU A 255 -16.34 -11.67 -7.70
C LEU A 255 -16.51 -12.54 -8.96
N GLY A 256 -17.20 -13.68 -8.87
CA GLY A 256 -17.38 -14.62 -9.97
C GLY A 256 -16.10 -15.43 -10.25
N PRO A 257 -15.85 -15.87 -11.50
CA PRO A 257 -14.76 -16.79 -11.82
C PRO A 257 -13.40 -16.07 -11.87
N VAL A 258 -12.93 -15.56 -10.72
CA VAL A 258 -11.65 -14.85 -10.57
C VAL A 258 -10.50 -15.67 -11.15
N GLN A 259 -9.86 -15.16 -12.20
CA GLN A 259 -8.67 -15.77 -12.79
C GLN A 259 -7.40 -15.12 -12.24
N THR A 260 -7.36 -13.78 -12.24
CA THR A 260 -6.18 -13.03 -11.81
C THR A 260 -6.53 -11.73 -11.10
N VAL A 261 -5.61 -11.30 -10.23
CA VAL A 261 -5.63 -10.10 -9.41
C VAL A 261 -4.37 -9.29 -9.72
N HIS A 262 -4.57 -7.99 -9.95
CA HIS A 262 -3.52 -7.04 -10.29
C HIS A 262 -3.64 -5.78 -9.44
N TRP A 263 -2.54 -5.40 -8.80
CA TRP A 263 -2.54 -4.23 -7.93
C TRP A 263 -2.38 -2.93 -8.70
N LEU A 264 -2.84 -1.85 -8.07
CA LEU A 264 -2.64 -0.50 -8.56
C LEU A 264 -1.55 0.16 -7.71
N LYS A 265 -0.59 0.82 -8.37
CA LYS A 265 0.48 1.53 -7.66
C LYS A 265 -0.06 2.65 -6.79
N GLU A 266 -1.13 3.30 -7.24
CA GLU A 266 -1.73 4.48 -6.64
C GLU A 266 -2.68 4.16 -5.47
N ASN A 267 -3.16 2.92 -5.36
CA ASN A 267 -4.15 2.55 -4.35
C ASN A 267 -3.94 1.14 -3.81
N VAL A 268 -3.54 1.04 -2.55
CA VAL A 268 -3.25 -0.24 -1.87
C VAL A 268 -4.51 -1.01 -1.45
N ASN A 269 -5.66 -0.34 -1.40
CA ASN A 269 -6.94 -0.91 -1.01
C ASN A 269 -7.83 -1.28 -2.20
N GLN A 270 -7.29 -1.17 -3.42
CA GLN A 270 -7.99 -1.51 -4.65
C GLN A 270 -7.09 -2.35 -5.56
N PHE A 271 -7.70 -3.23 -6.32
CA PHE A 271 -7.02 -4.10 -7.28
C PHE A 271 -7.96 -4.42 -8.43
N ALA A 272 -7.38 -4.62 -9.61
CA ALA A 272 -8.11 -5.09 -10.79
C ALA A 272 -8.26 -6.60 -10.70
N VAL A 273 -9.46 -7.10 -10.94
CA VAL A 273 -9.78 -8.53 -10.99
C VAL A 273 -10.23 -8.88 -12.39
N ASN A 274 -9.53 -9.80 -13.04
CA ASN A 274 -9.98 -10.39 -14.31
C ASN A 274 -10.65 -11.74 -14.03
N ASN A 275 -11.84 -11.93 -14.58
CA ASN A 275 -12.64 -13.16 -14.44
C ASN A 275 -12.66 -14.01 -15.74
N GLY A 276 -11.76 -13.72 -16.68
CA GLY A 276 -11.70 -14.36 -18.00
C GLY A 276 -12.61 -13.75 -19.07
N LYS A 277 -13.54 -12.86 -18.69
CA LYS A 277 -14.40 -12.12 -19.62
C LYS A 277 -14.27 -10.62 -19.45
N THR A 278 -14.22 -10.15 -18.22
CA THR A 278 -14.10 -8.74 -17.87
C THR A 278 -12.98 -8.54 -16.87
N THR A 279 -12.40 -7.34 -16.88
CA THR A 279 -11.55 -6.83 -15.81
C THR A 279 -12.29 -5.73 -15.09
N SER A 280 -12.39 -5.88 -13.77
CA SER A 280 -13.17 -5.01 -12.88
C SER A 280 -12.30 -4.43 -11.77
N LEU A 281 -12.64 -3.24 -11.28
CA LEU A 281 -11.95 -2.64 -10.14
C LEU A 281 -12.63 -3.05 -8.84
N VAL A 282 -11.90 -3.77 -7.98
CA VAL A 282 -12.40 -4.30 -6.71
C VAL A 282 -11.71 -3.59 -5.56
N LYS A 283 -12.47 -3.31 -4.49
CA LYS A 283 -11.96 -2.74 -3.25
C LYS A 283 -11.87 -3.80 -2.16
N LEU A 284 -10.95 -3.60 -1.22
CA LEU A 284 -10.97 -4.39 0.02
C LEU A 284 -12.31 -4.19 0.75
N GLY A 285 -12.94 -5.29 1.11
CA GLY A 285 -14.23 -5.33 1.79
C GLY A 285 -15.43 -5.45 0.86
N ASP A 286 -15.22 -5.48 -0.46
CA ASP A 286 -16.30 -5.73 -1.40
C ASP A 286 -16.88 -7.14 -1.21
N ASP A 287 -18.21 -7.20 -1.09
CA ASP A 287 -19.01 -8.42 -1.10
C ASP A 287 -20.12 -8.29 -2.15
N TRP A 288 -19.87 -8.80 -3.34
CA TRP A 288 -20.78 -8.67 -4.49
C TRP A 288 -21.90 -9.70 -4.50
N ARG A 289 -22.03 -10.53 -3.46
CA ARG A 289 -23.15 -11.48 -3.34
C ARG A 289 -24.43 -10.79 -2.86
N GLN A 290 -24.27 -9.72 -2.09
CA GLN A 290 -25.37 -9.03 -1.39
C GLN A 290 -26.08 -7.98 -2.25
N VAL A 291 -25.46 -7.56 -3.36
CA VAL A 291 -25.97 -6.50 -4.24
C VAL A 291 -25.77 -6.94 -5.68
N GLU A 292 -26.78 -6.75 -6.53
CA GLU A 292 -26.62 -6.90 -7.98
C GLU A 292 -25.61 -5.87 -8.48
N HIS A 293 -24.33 -6.27 -8.48
CA HIS A 293 -23.24 -5.37 -8.78
C HIS A 293 -23.08 -5.26 -10.30
N GLN A 294 -23.71 -4.25 -10.89
CA GLN A 294 -23.27 -3.76 -12.20
C GLN A 294 -22.01 -2.94 -11.98
N ASP A 295 -20.84 -3.59 -12.08
CA ASP A 295 -19.59 -2.85 -12.13
C ASP A 295 -19.58 -1.99 -13.41
N LYS A 296 -19.96 -0.72 -13.24
CA LYS A 296 -19.94 0.26 -14.32
C LYS A 296 -18.52 0.40 -14.89
N GLN A 297 -17.47 0.07 -14.14
CA GLN A 297 -16.09 0.19 -14.59
C GLN A 297 -15.52 -1.12 -15.16
N ALA A 298 -16.34 -2.16 -15.35
CA ALA A 298 -15.91 -3.40 -15.97
C ALA A 298 -15.53 -3.17 -17.44
N VAL A 299 -14.33 -3.60 -17.82
CA VAL A 299 -13.86 -3.58 -19.21
C VAL A 299 -13.90 -5.00 -19.75
N GLU A 300 -14.53 -5.20 -20.90
CA GLU A 300 -14.50 -6.50 -21.59
C GLU A 300 -13.06 -6.85 -22.00
N LEU A 301 -12.57 -7.95 -21.44
CA LEU A 301 -11.23 -8.45 -21.64
C LEU A 301 -11.20 -9.97 -21.52
N ALA A 302 -11.49 -10.62 -22.65
CA ALA A 302 -11.48 -12.07 -22.79
C ALA A 302 -10.26 -12.56 -23.58
N ASN A 303 -9.93 -13.85 -23.43
CA ASN A 303 -8.88 -14.54 -24.20
C ASN A 303 -7.49 -13.90 -24.12
N ILE A 304 -7.15 -13.36 -22.94
CA ILE A 304 -5.81 -12.86 -22.64
C ILE A 304 -4.94 -13.97 -22.05
N SER A 305 -3.62 -13.84 -22.16
CA SER A 305 -2.71 -14.73 -21.46
C SER A 305 -2.54 -14.33 -19.98
N ASN A 306 -1.82 -13.24 -19.73
CA ASN A 306 -1.66 -12.61 -18.44
C ASN A 306 -1.56 -11.09 -18.63
N MET A 307 -1.90 -10.37 -17.57
CA MET A 307 -1.86 -8.92 -17.55
C MET A 307 -0.68 -8.42 -16.70
N LEU A 308 -0.03 -7.35 -17.15
CA LEU A 308 1.10 -6.74 -16.49
C LEU A 308 0.84 -5.25 -16.29
N TYR A 309 1.06 -4.73 -15.08
CA TYR A 309 1.09 -3.29 -14.87
C TYR A 309 2.37 -2.71 -15.48
N PHE A 310 2.24 -1.93 -16.55
CA PHE A 310 3.38 -1.44 -17.32
C PHE A 310 3.10 -0.05 -17.91
N ARG A 311 3.55 1.01 -17.23
CA ARG A 311 3.39 2.39 -17.70
C ARG A 311 4.41 2.72 -18.78
N ASN A 312 3.92 3.12 -19.95
CA ASN A 312 4.74 3.70 -21.01
C ASN A 312 3.89 4.70 -21.81
N SER A 313 4.34 5.94 -21.91
CA SER A 313 3.60 7.01 -22.62
C SER A 313 3.39 6.71 -24.11
N ALA A 314 4.29 5.93 -24.74
CA ALA A 314 4.12 5.50 -26.13
C ALA A 314 2.97 4.49 -26.32
N LEU A 315 2.48 3.88 -25.23
CA LEU A 315 1.32 2.98 -25.24
C LEU A 315 0.01 3.71 -24.89
N ASN A 316 0.06 5.02 -24.66
CA ASN A 316 -1.09 5.85 -24.25
C ASN A 316 -1.90 5.23 -23.08
N ASN A 317 -1.19 4.66 -22.10
CA ASN A 317 -1.80 3.90 -21.01
C ASN A 317 -1.63 4.59 -19.64
N ASP A 318 -1.62 5.92 -19.60
CA ASP A 318 -1.15 6.68 -18.42
C ASP A 318 -1.89 6.37 -17.10
N MET A 319 -3.20 6.11 -17.16
CA MET A 319 -4.03 5.83 -15.99
C MET A 319 -4.29 4.33 -15.83
N LEU A 320 -3.86 3.73 -14.73
CA LEU A 320 -3.95 2.28 -14.49
C LEU A 320 -3.44 1.44 -15.69
N PRO A 321 -2.15 1.62 -16.07
CA PRO A 321 -1.55 1.04 -17.27
C PRO A 321 -1.47 -0.48 -17.22
N PHE A 322 -2.25 -1.14 -18.05
CA PHE A 322 -2.12 -2.58 -18.26
C PHE A 322 -1.65 -2.90 -19.67
N VAL A 323 -0.76 -3.88 -19.77
CA VAL A 323 -0.30 -4.49 -21.02
C VAL A 323 -0.53 -5.99 -20.93
N PHE A 324 -1.02 -6.59 -22.01
CA PHE A 324 -1.34 -8.01 -22.07
C PHE A 324 -1.20 -8.52 -23.52
N VAL A 325 -1.12 -9.84 -23.66
CA VAL A 325 -1.26 -10.50 -24.95
C VAL A 325 -2.67 -11.06 -25.04
N MET A 326 -3.37 -10.75 -26.13
CA MET A 326 -4.73 -11.20 -26.39
C MET A 326 -4.81 -12.02 -27.67
N LYS A 327 -5.69 -13.02 -27.67
CA LYS A 327 -5.98 -13.84 -28.85
C LYS A 327 -7.23 -13.33 -29.55
N LYS A 328 -7.12 -13.02 -30.85
CA LYS A 328 -8.24 -12.59 -31.70
C LYS A 328 -8.16 -13.25 -33.07
N SER A 329 -9.22 -13.97 -33.46
CA SER A 329 -9.32 -14.67 -34.75
C SER A 329 -8.08 -15.54 -35.05
N ASP A 330 -7.67 -16.36 -34.09
CA ASP A 330 -6.47 -17.22 -34.14
C ASP A 330 -5.10 -16.54 -34.29
N SER A 331 -5.05 -15.22 -34.18
CA SER A 331 -3.80 -14.45 -34.08
C SER A 331 -3.58 -13.91 -32.67
N TRP A 332 -2.32 -13.84 -32.25
CA TRP A 332 -1.93 -13.19 -31.01
C TRP A 332 -1.55 -11.74 -31.26
N LYS A 333 -1.95 -10.86 -30.35
CA LYS A 333 -1.68 -9.42 -30.44
C LYS A 333 -1.23 -8.89 -29.10
N LEU A 334 -0.26 -7.98 -29.13
CA LEU A 334 0.07 -7.16 -27.97
C LEU A 334 -0.94 -6.03 -27.88
N ALA A 335 -1.52 -5.84 -26.70
CA ALA A 335 -2.50 -4.80 -26.44
C ALA A 335 -2.21 -4.10 -25.11
N ALA A 336 -2.70 -2.87 -24.99
CA ALA A 336 -2.65 -2.08 -23.77
C ALA A 336 -4.01 -1.47 -23.45
N MET A 337 -4.27 -1.19 -22.18
CA MET A 337 -5.48 -0.49 -21.77
C MET A 337 -5.26 0.38 -20.53
N SER A 338 -6.17 1.34 -20.37
CA SER A 338 -6.37 2.12 -19.15
C SER A 338 -7.68 1.71 -18.50
N LEU A 339 -7.64 1.19 -17.27
CA LEU A 339 -8.85 0.70 -16.59
C LEU A 339 -9.81 1.84 -16.19
N SER A 340 -9.34 3.08 -16.06
CA SER A 340 -10.16 4.20 -15.56
C SER A 340 -11.11 4.81 -16.58
N ALA A 341 -10.99 4.48 -17.87
CA ALA A 341 -11.67 5.22 -18.93
C ALA A 341 -12.86 4.48 -19.57
N MET A 342 -13.24 3.28 -19.10
CA MET A 342 -14.19 2.39 -19.81
C MET A 342 -13.79 2.18 -21.28
N THR A 343 -12.51 2.39 -21.62
CA THR A 343 -12.02 2.33 -23.00
C THR A 343 -11.71 0.89 -23.35
N LEU A 344 -12.10 0.49 -24.56
CA LEU A 344 -11.70 -0.79 -25.14
C LEU A 344 -10.17 -0.91 -25.19
N PRO A 345 -9.63 -2.13 -25.05
CA PRO A 345 -8.22 -2.42 -25.30
C PRO A 345 -7.73 -1.81 -26.62
N THR A 346 -6.59 -1.12 -26.55
CA THR A 346 -5.89 -0.65 -27.74
C THR A 346 -4.94 -1.73 -28.22
N GLU A 347 -5.17 -2.25 -29.42
CA GLU A 347 -4.24 -3.17 -30.08
C GLU A 347 -2.98 -2.39 -30.48
N ILE A 348 -1.82 -2.82 -29.99
CA ILE A 348 -0.53 -2.15 -30.23
C ILE A 348 0.13 -2.70 -31.47
N MET A 349 0.30 -4.03 -31.54
CA MET A 349 0.89 -4.71 -32.69
C MET A 349 0.51 -6.20 -32.75
N PRO A 350 0.43 -6.80 -33.94
CA PRO A 350 0.32 -8.24 -34.08
C PRO A 350 1.60 -8.94 -33.62
N ILE A 351 1.47 -10.14 -33.08
CA ILE A 351 2.59 -11.03 -32.81
C ILE A 351 2.64 -12.07 -33.94
N PRO A 352 3.73 -12.12 -34.72
CA PRO A 352 3.85 -13.05 -35.84
C PRO A 352 3.68 -14.52 -35.42
N ASN A 353 3.08 -15.33 -36.30
CA ASN A 353 2.81 -16.75 -36.02
C ASN A 353 4.09 -17.59 -35.89
N GLU A 354 5.21 -17.10 -36.43
CA GLU A 354 6.54 -17.66 -36.26
C GLU A 354 7.04 -17.54 -34.81
N ILE A 355 6.59 -16.51 -34.08
CA ILE A 355 6.92 -16.27 -32.67
C ILE A 355 5.93 -17.04 -31.78
N ILE A 356 4.63 -16.83 -32.00
CA ILE A 356 3.57 -17.50 -31.24
C ILE A 356 2.54 -18.10 -32.18
N LYS A 357 2.48 -19.42 -32.23
CA LYS A 357 1.44 -20.15 -32.98
C LYS A 357 0.05 -19.91 -32.39
N ALA A 358 -1.00 -20.16 -33.18
CA ALA A 358 -2.40 -20.01 -32.73
C ALA A 358 -2.73 -20.80 -31.44
N ASN A 359 -2.07 -21.93 -31.18
CA ASN A 359 -2.22 -22.73 -29.97
C ASN A 359 -1.12 -22.48 -28.92
N GLY A 360 -0.33 -21.41 -29.06
CA GLY A 360 0.73 -21.00 -28.14
C GLY A 360 0.21 -20.64 -26.75
N ARG A 361 1.14 -20.47 -25.80
CA ARG A 361 0.89 -20.07 -24.41
C ARG A 361 1.89 -18.97 -24.03
N PRO A 362 1.67 -17.73 -24.48
CA PRO A 362 2.55 -16.63 -24.15
C PRO A 362 2.40 -16.19 -22.70
N LEU A 363 3.48 -15.75 -22.08
CA LEU A 363 3.47 -15.02 -20.82
C LEU A 363 4.32 -13.75 -20.95
N LEU A 364 3.77 -12.63 -20.48
CA LEU A 364 4.48 -11.36 -20.37
C LEU A 364 5.11 -11.19 -18.99
N PHE A 365 6.34 -10.71 -18.99
CA PHE A 365 7.08 -10.33 -17.79
C PHE A 365 7.71 -8.96 -17.97
N LYS A 366 8.02 -8.32 -16.85
CA LYS A 366 8.92 -7.18 -16.81
C LYS A 366 10.33 -7.71 -16.54
N GLY A 367 11.28 -7.39 -17.43
CA GLY A 367 12.69 -7.72 -17.22
C GLY A 367 13.35 -6.83 -16.17
N SER A 368 14.62 -7.09 -15.89
CA SER A 368 15.40 -6.38 -14.86
C SER A 368 15.71 -4.92 -15.25
N GLU A 369 15.78 -4.61 -16.55
CA GLU A 369 15.98 -3.25 -17.06
C GLU A 369 14.66 -2.49 -17.25
N GLY A 370 13.53 -3.16 -17.00
CA GLY A 370 12.19 -2.62 -17.17
C GLY A 370 11.64 -2.72 -18.58
N GLU A 371 12.27 -3.52 -19.43
CA GLU A 371 11.79 -3.97 -20.74
C GLU A 371 10.64 -4.98 -20.62
N LEU A 372 9.89 -5.14 -21.71
CA LEU A 372 8.88 -6.19 -21.85
C LEU A 372 9.51 -7.47 -22.37
N LEU A 373 9.34 -8.55 -21.62
CA LEU A 373 9.74 -9.90 -22.01
C LEU A 373 8.49 -10.73 -22.35
N LEU A 374 8.59 -11.52 -23.41
CA LEU A 374 7.57 -12.43 -23.88
C LEU A 374 8.13 -13.85 -23.89
N LEU A 375 7.57 -14.73 -23.07
CA LEU A 375 7.95 -16.13 -22.99
C LEU A 375 6.86 -17.01 -23.59
N GLU A 376 7.18 -17.79 -24.64
CA GLU A 376 6.28 -18.81 -25.17
C GLU A 376 6.56 -20.15 -24.48
N LEU A 377 5.62 -20.64 -23.68
CA LEU A 377 5.83 -21.83 -22.84
C LEU A 377 5.96 -23.13 -23.65
N LYS A 378 5.34 -23.25 -24.83
CA LYS A 378 5.43 -24.48 -25.63
C LYS A 378 6.76 -24.62 -26.35
N THR A 379 7.25 -23.53 -26.97
CA THR A 379 8.52 -23.52 -27.69
C THR A 379 9.71 -23.21 -26.78
N LYS A 380 9.44 -22.73 -25.56
CA LYS A 380 10.45 -22.33 -24.56
C LYS A 380 11.37 -21.25 -25.11
N SER A 381 10.76 -20.31 -25.84
CA SER A 381 11.46 -19.21 -26.50
C SER A 381 11.18 -17.91 -25.74
N LEU A 382 12.24 -17.17 -25.45
CA LEU A 382 12.18 -15.86 -24.82
C LEU A 382 12.46 -14.77 -25.85
N PHE A 383 11.60 -13.76 -25.87
CA PHE A 383 11.73 -12.58 -26.73
C PHE A 383 11.71 -11.32 -25.88
N THR A 384 12.50 -10.32 -26.28
CA THR A 384 12.37 -8.95 -25.78
C THR A 384 11.67 -8.10 -26.81
N LEU A 385 10.89 -7.12 -26.35
CA LEU A 385 10.27 -6.14 -27.22
C LEU A 385 11.07 -4.83 -27.18
N SER A 386 11.76 -4.53 -28.28
CA SER A 386 12.51 -3.28 -28.42
C SER A 386 11.55 -2.10 -28.67
N GLY A 387 11.89 -0.94 -28.12
CA GLY A 387 11.11 0.30 -28.28
C GLY A 387 10.15 0.62 -27.13
N PHE A 388 9.96 -0.28 -26.17
CA PHE A 388 9.12 -0.06 -24.99
C PHE A 388 9.89 -0.37 -23.70
N ILE A 389 10.51 0.65 -23.10
CA ILE A 389 11.10 0.58 -21.76
C ILE A 389 10.11 1.22 -20.77
N ALA A 390 9.87 0.58 -19.62
CA ALA A 390 9.04 1.16 -18.58
C ALA A 390 9.61 2.51 -18.13
N ALA A 391 8.74 3.49 -17.83
CA ALA A 391 9.20 4.75 -17.24
C ALA A 391 10.05 4.44 -15.99
N LYS A 392 11.34 4.84 -16.01
CA LYS A 392 12.30 4.55 -14.95
C LYS A 392 11.72 5.09 -13.64
N THR A 393 11.43 4.20 -12.69
CA THR A 393 11.05 4.62 -11.34
C THR A 393 12.27 5.31 -10.77
N ILE A 394 12.17 6.60 -10.44
CA ILE A 394 13.26 7.34 -9.79
C ILE A 394 13.46 6.73 -8.39
N GLU A 395 14.30 5.70 -8.30
CA GLU A 395 15.06 5.38 -7.11
C GLU A 395 16.45 6.01 -7.29
N HIS A 396 16.91 6.69 -6.24
CA HIS A 396 18.12 7.49 -6.24
C HIS A 396 19.35 6.69 -6.71
N ALA A 397 20.02 7.20 -7.74
CA ALA A 397 21.42 6.90 -8.01
C ALA A 397 22.19 8.23 -8.01
N ALA A 398 23.30 8.24 -7.26
CA ALA A 398 24.26 9.33 -7.19
C ALA A 398 24.88 9.64 -8.58
N PRO A 399 25.41 10.85 -8.83
CA PRO A 399 25.81 11.26 -10.16
C PRO A 399 27.23 10.77 -10.43
N ASP A 400 27.42 9.97 -11.49
CA ASP A 400 28.72 9.83 -12.12
C ASP A 400 28.70 10.40 -13.53
N ASN A 401 29.78 11.14 -13.80
CA ASN A 401 29.98 11.98 -14.95
C ASN A 401 30.12 11.15 -16.23
N ALA A 402 29.28 11.44 -17.22
CA ALA A 402 29.53 11.04 -18.60
C ALA A 402 29.54 12.30 -19.48
N THR A 403 30.71 12.59 -20.06
CA THR A 403 30.94 13.60 -21.08
C THR A 403 30.09 13.34 -22.33
N PRO A 404 29.45 14.37 -22.93
CA PRO A 404 28.71 14.18 -24.17
C PRO A 404 29.67 14.18 -25.36
N VAL A 405 29.60 13.11 -26.14
CA VAL A 405 30.18 13.04 -27.50
C VAL A 405 29.32 13.91 -28.42
N ALA A 406 29.98 14.80 -29.15
CA ALA A 406 29.37 15.71 -30.10
C ALA A 406 28.84 14.97 -31.34
N THR A 407 27.61 15.29 -31.73
CA THR A 407 27.12 15.10 -33.10
C THR A 407 26.41 16.38 -33.57
N ASN A 408 26.69 16.72 -34.82
CA ASN A 408 26.45 18.02 -35.42
C ASN A 408 24.95 18.40 -35.53
N SER A 409 24.68 19.61 -35.04
CA SER A 409 23.77 20.64 -35.56
C SER A 409 22.33 20.26 -35.91
N ASN A 410 21.47 20.34 -34.89
CA ASN A 410 20.12 20.91 -35.01
C ASN A 410 20.03 22.15 -34.09
N ASN A 411 20.92 23.12 -34.30
CA ASN A 411 21.08 24.28 -33.40
C ASN A 411 19.77 25.10 -33.24
N LEU A 412 18.90 25.12 -34.25
CA LEU A 412 17.60 25.80 -34.14
C LEU A 412 16.65 25.08 -33.17
N PHE A 413 16.66 23.74 -33.17
CA PHE A 413 15.82 22.93 -32.30
C PHE A 413 16.31 22.98 -30.85
N ILE A 414 17.63 22.98 -30.65
CA ILE A 414 18.24 23.12 -29.32
C ILE A 414 17.93 24.50 -28.72
N ILE A 415 17.97 25.57 -29.52
CA ILE A 415 17.60 26.92 -29.06
C ILE A 415 16.11 27.01 -28.68
N LEU A 416 15.21 26.35 -29.43
CA LEU A 416 13.79 26.29 -29.11
C LEU A 416 13.51 25.45 -27.84
N ILE A 417 14.24 24.35 -27.65
CA ILE A 417 14.18 23.55 -26.41
C ILE A 417 14.69 24.36 -25.23
N ILE A 418 15.77 25.13 -25.37
CA ILE A 418 16.30 25.98 -24.30
C ILE A 418 15.32 27.10 -23.95
N LEU A 419 14.72 27.77 -24.94
CA LEU A 419 13.65 28.76 -24.71
C LEU A 419 12.41 28.14 -24.05
N GLY A 420 12.03 26.93 -24.48
CA GLY A 420 10.96 26.16 -23.87
C GLY A 420 11.25 25.76 -22.41
N LEU A 421 12.49 25.39 -22.11
CA LEU A 421 12.94 25.06 -20.75
C LEU A 421 13.02 26.30 -19.85
N ILE A 422 13.45 27.44 -20.38
CA ILE A 422 13.45 28.72 -19.66
C ILE A 422 12.01 29.16 -19.37
N PHE A 423 11.11 28.99 -20.34
CA PHE A 423 9.69 29.26 -20.16
C PHE A 423 9.06 28.29 -19.17
N LEU A 424 9.40 27.00 -19.21
CA LEU A 424 8.90 25.98 -18.28
C LEU A 424 9.45 26.18 -16.87
N ALA A 425 10.72 26.57 -16.71
CA ALA A 425 11.31 26.93 -15.43
C ALA A 425 10.67 28.20 -14.87
N GLY A 426 10.45 29.22 -15.71
CA GLY A 426 9.69 30.41 -15.36
C GLY A 426 8.25 30.08 -14.94
N PHE A 427 7.58 29.21 -15.69
CA PHE A 427 6.23 28.74 -15.39
C PHE A 427 6.16 27.90 -14.11
N MET A 428 7.17 27.05 -13.83
CA MET A 428 7.24 26.28 -12.58
C MET A 428 7.53 27.19 -11.36
N LEU A 429 8.38 28.20 -11.51
CA LEU A 429 8.64 29.19 -10.46
C LEU A 429 7.40 30.07 -10.20
N LEU A 430 6.66 30.45 -11.25
CA LEU A 430 5.38 31.15 -11.13
C LEU A 430 4.29 30.25 -10.52
N ARG A 431 4.21 28.95 -10.88
CA ARG A 431 3.28 27.97 -10.28
C ARG A 431 3.55 27.71 -8.79
N LYS A 432 4.82 27.67 -8.37
CA LYS A 432 5.17 27.57 -6.95
C LYS A 432 4.71 28.81 -6.18
N GLN A 433 4.76 29.98 -6.82
CA GLN A 433 4.23 31.22 -6.25
C GLN A 433 2.69 31.23 -6.22
N ASP A 434 2.02 30.60 -7.18
CA ASP A 434 0.55 30.54 -7.25
C ASP A 434 -0.08 29.54 -6.26
N ARG A 435 0.55 28.39 -5.95
CA ARG A 435 0.05 27.47 -4.90
C ARG A 435 -0.09 28.14 -3.53
N PHE A 436 0.90 28.97 -3.16
CA PHE A 436 0.82 29.78 -1.95
C PHE A 436 -0.20 30.93 -2.06
N LYS A 437 -0.43 31.47 -3.27
CA LYS A 437 -1.49 32.45 -3.49
C LYS A 437 -2.87 31.81 -3.34
N ASP A 438 -3.08 30.57 -3.76
CA ASP A 438 -4.38 29.88 -3.67
C ASP A 438 -4.76 29.54 -2.23
N ALA A 439 -3.83 28.98 -1.45
CA ALA A 439 -4.04 28.77 -0.01
C ALA A 439 -4.27 30.10 0.75
N LYS A 440 -3.55 31.16 0.37
CA LYS A 440 -3.74 32.50 0.93
C LYS A 440 -5.06 33.14 0.48
N LYS A 441 -5.50 32.90 -0.75
CA LYS A 441 -6.79 33.37 -1.30
C LYS A 441 -7.96 32.68 -0.61
N LEU A 442 -7.88 31.37 -0.37
CA LEU A 442 -8.86 30.60 0.40
C LEU A 442 -8.98 31.14 1.84
N LEU A 443 -7.86 31.34 2.53
CA LEU A 443 -7.83 31.88 3.89
C LEU A 443 -8.29 33.34 4.00
N ASN A 444 -8.26 34.09 2.90
CA ASN A 444 -8.77 35.47 2.87
C ASN A 444 -10.27 35.54 2.54
N SER A 445 -10.83 34.54 1.84
CA SER A 445 -12.25 34.49 1.51
C SER A 445 -13.11 33.82 2.60
N HIS A 446 -12.50 33.05 3.50
CA HIS A 446 -13.17 32.33 4.58
C HIS A 446 -12.92 32.98 5.95
N TYR A 447 -13.82 32.77 6.91
CA TYR A 447 -13.53 33.10 8.31
C TYR A 447 -12.53 32.08 8.88
N ALA A 448 -11.65 32.53 9.78
CA ALA A 448 -10.55 31.72 10.30
C ALA A 448 -10.80 31.19 11.71
N ARG A 449 -11.75 31.81 12.44
CA ARG A 449 -12.11 31.46 13.81
C ARG A 449 -13.58 31.82 14.04
N PHE A 450 -14.20 31.11 14.97
CA PHE A 450 -15.44 31.52 15.60
C PHE A 450 -15.30 31.47 17.11
N ASP A 451 -16.14 32.23 17.82
CA ASP A 451 -16.36 32.10 19.26
C ASP A 451 -17.85 32.04 19.54
N VAL A 452 -18.23 31.27 20.55
CA VAL A 452 -19.62 31.07 20.98
C VAL A 452 -19.81 31.87 22.26
N ASP A 453 -20.64 32.91 22.21
CA ASP A 453 -21.05 33.68 23.38
C ASP A 453 -22.40 33.16 23.86
N GLN A 454 -22.38 32.42 24.97
CA GLN A 454 -23.57 31.82 25.56
C GLN A 454 -24.44 32.86 26.28
N ASP A 455 -23.85 33.95 26.79
CA ASP A 455 -24.58 35.00 27.52
C ASP A 455 -25.40 35.86 26.55
N LEU A 456 -24.84 36.13 25.37
CA LEU A 456 -25.50 36.90 24.30
C LEU A 456 -26.25 36.04 23.29
N ASN A 457 -26.17 34.71 23.40
CA ASN A 457 -26.75 33.72 22.47
C ASN A 457 -26.32 33.96 21.00
N GLN A 458 -25.03 34.26 20.82
CA GLN A 458 -24.44 34.68 19.55
C GLN A 458 -23.17 33.91 19.17
N LEU A 459 -23.03 33.66 17.88
CA LEU A 459 -21.86 33.10 17.23
C LEU A 459 -21.08 34.22 16.54
N HIS A 460 -19.87 34.51 17.02
CA HIS A 460 -18.99 35.53 16.47
C HIS A 460 -18.01 34.92 15.48
N LEU A 461 -17.94 35.45 14.26
CA LEU A 461 -17.06 34.99 13.18
C LEU A 461 -15.94 35.99 12.93
N TYR A 462 -14.70 35.51 12.86
CA TYR A 462 -13.51 36.36 12.74
C TYR A 462 -12.76 36.07 11.45
N LYS A 463 -12.43 37.12 10.69
CA LYS A 463 -11.44 37.04 9.62
C LYS A 463 -10.03 36.93 10.18
N ARG A 464 -9.10 36.51 9.32
CA ARG A 464 -7.70 36.32 9.67
C ARG A 464 -7.09 37.62 10.24
N HIS A 465 -6.40 37.52 11.38
CA HIS A 465 -5.74 38.63 12.09
C HIS A 465 -6.68 39.71 12.66
N GLN A 466 -7.99 39.47 12.71
CA GLN A 466 -8.93 40.38 13.38
C GLN A 466 -9.24 39.89 14.79
N GLU A 467 -9.23 40.82 15.74
CA GLU A 467 -9.62 40.57 17.15
C GLU A 467 -11.08 40.95 17.41
N VAL A 468 -11.69 41.71 16.49
CA VAL A 468 -13.11 42.08 16.52
C VAL A 468 -13.87 41.16 15.56
N ALA A 469 -15.07 40.72 15.99
CA ALA A 469 -15.93 39.87 15.18
C ALA A 469 -16.32 40.60 13.87
N SER A 470 -16.05 39.94 12.75
CA SER A 470 -16.44 40.45 11.42
C SER A 470 -17.94 40.28 11.15
N LYS A 471 -18.56 39.28 11.78
CA LYS A 471 -20.00 39.00 11.70
C LYS A 471 -20.44 38.31 12.98
N SER A 472 -21.60 38.67 13.50
CA SER A 472 -22.23 38.00 14.64
C SER A 472 -23.58 37.45 14.19
N LEU A 473 -23.85 36.18 14.52
CA LEU A 473 -25.08 35.48 14.16
C LEU A 473 -25.77 35.04 15.45
N SER A 474 -27.07 35.26 15.58
CA SER A 474 -27.83 34.63 16.67
C SER A 474 -27.95 33.12 16.39
N PHE A 475 -27.91 32.26 17.42
CA PHE A 475 -27.96 30.80 17.19
C PHE A 475 -29.20 30.35 16.41
N ASN A 476 -30.34 31.00 16.64
CA ASN A 476 -31.60 30.71 15.94
C ASN A 476 -31.54 31.01 14.43
N GLN A 477 -30.57 31.81 13.98
CA GLN A 477 -30.40 32.15 12.57
C GLN A 477 -29.65 31.08 11.78
N VAL A 478 -28.98 30.13 12.46
CA VAL A 478 -28.24 29.04 11.84
C VAL A 478 -29.17 27.84 11.64
N LEU A 479 -29.52 27.55 10.39
CA LEU A 479 -30.43 26.44 10.04
C LEU A 479 -29.70 25.10 9.91
N ARG A 480 -28.47 25.14 9.40
CA ARG A 480 -27.67 23.93 9.14
C ARG A 480 -26.18 24.23 9.28
N CYS A 481 -25.46 23.29 9.88
CA CYS A 481 -24.01 23.32 9.98
C CYS A 481 -23.42 22.04 9.39
N GLU A 482 -22.48 22.19 8.47
CA GLU A 482 -21.69 21.09 7.92
C GLU A 482 -20.22 21.25 8.31
N VAL A 483 -19.61 20.17 8.79
CA VAL A 483 -18.20 20.13 9.14
C VAL A 483 -17.50 19.17 8.19
N SER A 484 -16.43 19.64 7.57
CA SER A 484 -15.62 18.83 6.67
C SER A 484 -14.16 18.72 7.11
N LEU A 485 -13.59 17.54 6.87
CA LEU A 485 -12.20 17.20 7.08
C LEU A 485 -11.60 16.79 5.73
N ASN A 486 -10.61 17.55 5.25
CA ASN A 486 -9.99 17.36 3.94
C ASN A 486 -11.02 17.29 2.78
N ASP A 487 -12.00 18.20 2.80
CA ASP A 487 -13.11 18.28 1.83
C ASP A 487 -14.18 17.19 1.92
N THR A 488 -14.04 16.24 2.85
CA THR A 488 -15.07 15.24 3.15
C THR A 488 -15.95 15.71 4.31
N VAL A 489 -17.27 15.77 4.13
CA VAL A 489 -18.21 16.10 5.22
C VAL A 489 -18.22 14.96 6.24
N ILE A 490 -17.90 15.28 7.49
CA ILE A 490 -17.84 14.32 8.61
C ILE A 490 -19.01 14.48 9.59
N ALA A 491 -19.71 15.61 9.55
CA ALA A 491 -20.94 15.83 10.30
C ALA A 491 -21.81 16.89 9.61
N THR A 492 -23.11 16.66 9.69
CA THR A 492 -24.16 17.60 9.31
C THR A 492 -25.12 17.68 10.48
N VAL A 493 -25.50 18.90 10.87
CA VAL A 493 -26.51 19.14 11.91
C VAL A 493 -27.54 20.12 11.35
N ASP A 494 -28.79 19.68 11.33
CA ASP A 494 -29.97 20.47 11.01
C ASP A 494 -31.19 19.92 11.78
N GLU A 495 -32.38 20.50 11.56
CA GLU A 495 -33.63 20.09 12.23
C GLU A 495 -33.96 18.60 12.02
N GLN A 496 -33.61 18.02 10.87
CA GLN A 496 -33.88 16.61 10.54
C GLN A 496 -32.76 15.68 11.03
N THR A 497 -31.56 16.22 11.24
CA THR A 497 -30.36 15.46 11.62
C THR A 497 -29.75 16.02 12.91
N PRO A 498 -30.33 15.71 14.08
CA PRO A 498 -29.75 16.12 15.36
C PRO A 498 -28.40 15.43 15.59
N PHE A 499 -27.50 16.11 16.31
CA PHE A 499 -26.24 15.55 16.72
C PHE A 499 -26.45 14.56 17.88
N SER A 500 -25.87 13.37 17.76
CA SER A 500 -26.04 12.26 18.70
C SER A 500 -24.70 11.80 19.29
N ASN A 501 -24.76 10.98 20.34
CA ASN A 501 -23.55 10.39 20.92
C ASN A 501 -22.80 9.49 19.92
N SER A 502 -23.53 8.82 19.03
CA SER A 502 -22.96 8.04 17.92
C SER A 502 -22.26 8.95 16.92
N ALA A 503 -22.87 10.09 16.57
CA ALA A 503 -22.27 11.08 15.69
C ALA A 503 -21.00 11.71 16.29
N GLU A 504 -21.00 12.08 17.58
CA GLU A 504 -19.79 12.56 18.28
C GLU A 504 -18.67 11.51 18.25
N LYS A 505 -18.98 10.22 18.44
CA LYS A 505 -18.00 9.13 18.34
C LYS A 505 -17.42 9.00 16.93
N ALA A 506 -18.26 9.12 15.90
CA ALA A 506 -17.85 9.09 14.50
C ALA A 506 -16.92 10.27 14.15
N VAL A 507 -17.28 11.50 14.52
CA VAL A 507 -16.46 12.71 14.33
C VAL A 507 -15.11 12.59 15.06
N ASN A 508 -15.14 12.15 16.32
CA ASN A 508 -13.91 11.94 17.10
C ASN A 508 -13.00 10.88 16.45
N ASN A 509 -13.55 9.80 15.90
CA ASN A 509 -12.77 8.79 15.20
C ASN A 509 -12.16 9.35 13.91
N ALA A 510 -12.93 10.08 13.09
CA ALA A 510 -12.42 10.73 11.88
C ALA A 510 -11.23 11.66 12.19
N PHE A 511 -11.37 12.48 13.24
CA PHE A 511 -10.30 13.36 13.70
C PHE A 511 -9.07 12.61 14.24
N LYS A 512 -9.26 11.51 14.98
CA LYS A 512 -8.18 10.66 15.49
C LYS A 512 -7.43 9.96 14.37
N GLU A 513 -8.13 9.36 13.42
CA GLU A 513 -7.52 8.69 12.26
C GLU A 513 -6.69 9.68 11.44
N GLU A 514 -7.23 10.87 11.14
CA GLU A 514 -6.45 11.88 10.43
C GLU A 514 -5.22 12.34 11.24
N LYS A 515 -5.31 12.42 12.58
CA LYS A 515 -4.18 12.77 13.45
C LYS A 515 -3.04 11.75 13.41
N ARG A 516 -3.33 10.45 13.23
CA ARG A 516 -2.32 9.37 13.21
C ARG A 516 -1.35 9.52 12.04
N HIS A 517 -1.77 10.17 10.96
CA HIS A 517 -0.90 10.42 9.83
C HIS A 517 0.14 11.50 10.15
N LYS A 518 1.42 11.16 9.92
CA LYS A 518 2.52 12.12 10.00
C LYS A 518 2.35 13.16 8.88
N MET A 519 2.59 14.42 9.21
CA MET A 519 2.59 15.51 8.23
C MET A 519 3.96 15.53 7.54
N VAL A 520 4.07 14.83 6.40
CA VAL A 520 5.25 14.80 5.51
C VAL A 520 4.82 15.17 4.09
N ASP A 521 5.77 15.61 3.26
CA ASP A 521 5.56 15.97 1.85
C ASP A 521 4.44 17.02 1.63
N ASP A 522 3.67 16.89 0.54
CA ASP A 522 2.53 17.72 0.12
C ASP A 522 1.20 17.38 0.86
N LYS A 523 1.22 16.65 1.99
CA LYS A 523 -0.02 16.26 2.70
C LYS A 523 -0.72 17.50 3.27
N VAL A 524 -2.01 17.65 2.93
CA VAL A 524 -2.87 18.71 3.45
C VAL A 524 -3.78 18.17 4.55
N ARG A 525 -3.87 18.90 5.67
CA ARG A 525 -4.87 18.69 6.72
C ARG A 525 -5.70 19.95 6.86
N LYS A 526 -6.97 19.87 6.50
CA LYS A 526 -7.93 20.97 6.48
C LYS A 526 -9.19 20.62 7.28
N VAL A 527 -9.58 21.49 8.20
CA VAL A 527 -10.90 21.44 8.87
C VAL A 527 -11.67 22.68 8.45
N ALA A 528 -12.81 22.48 7.82
CA ALA A 528 -13.70 23.54 7.40
C ALA A 528 -15.09 23.34 7.98
N MET A 529 -15.81 24.45 8.15
CA MET A 529 -17.18 24.46 8.64
C MET A 529 -18.00 25.41 7.78
N THR A 530 -19.20 24.99 7.43
CA THR A 530 -20.11 25.70 6.54
C THR A 530 -21.42 25.90 7.25
N LEU A 531 -21.85 27.16 7.39
CA LEU A 531 -23.08 27.53 8.08
C LEU A 531 -24.10 28.03 7.06
N LEU A 532 -25.28 27.42 7.03
CA LEU A 532 -26.42 27.90 6.26
C LEU A 532 -27.33 28.71 7.19
N ASN A 533 -27.54 29.98 6.85
CA ASN A 533 -28.42 30.85 7.62
C ASN A 533 -29.87 30.82 7.11
N GLN A 534 -30.80 31.37 7.90
CA GLN A 534 -32.20 31.57 7.51
C GLN A 534 -32.38 32.30 6.17
N ASP A 535 -31.50 33.25 5.85
CA ASP A 535 -31.48 33.96 4.57
C ASP A 535 -31.00 33.11 3.37
N LYS A 536 -30.80 31.80 3.57
CA LYS A 536 -30.17 30.86 2.61
C LYS A 536 -28.76 31.27 2.16
N LYS A 537 -28.11 32.17 2.90
CA LYS A 537 -26.71 32.56 2.69
C LYS A 537 -25.78 31.65 3.47
N THR A 538 -24.70 31.26 2.81
CA THR A 538 -23.70 30.36 3.38
C THR A 538 -22.48 31.14 3.88
N ASP A 539 -22.11 30.97 5.15
CA ASP A 539 -20.84 31.44 5.71
C ASP A 539 -19.85 30.28 5.79
N ASN A 540 -18.70 30.41 5.12
CA ASN A 540 -17.68 29.38 5.10
C ASN A 540 -16.51 29.73 6.02
N LEU A 541 -16.08 28.76 6.82
CA LEU A 541 -15.02 28.87 7.80
C LEU A 541 -13.91 27.85 7.48
N CYS A 542 -12.65 28.29 7.52
CA CYS A 542 -11.48 27.43 7.47
C CYS A 542 -10.76 27.48 8.82
N LEU A 543 -11.13 26.55 9.71
CA LEU A 543 -10.71 26.55 11.11
C LEU A 543 -9.28 26.02 11.30
N TYR A 544 -8.88 25.08 10.44
CA TYR A 544 -7.55 24.50 10.46
C TYR A 544 -7.04 24.26 9.04
N LEU A 545 -5.81 24.66 8.74
CA LEU A 545 -5.12 24.33 7.50
C LEU A 545 -3.62 24.15 7.76
N ARG A 546 -3.10 22.98 7.41
CA ARG A 546 -1.67 22.65 7.45
C ARG A 546 -1.28 21.88 6.19
N GLU A 547 -0.17 22.27 5.57
CA GLU A 547 0.37 21.63 4.38
C GLU A 547 1.80 21.19 4.69
N GLY A 548 2.03 19.88 4.72
CA GLY A 548 3.29 19.29 5.18
C GLY A 548 3.72 19.83 6.54
N ASN A 549 4.93 20.40 6.58
CA ASN A 549 5.50 20.98 7.80
C ASN A 549 4.96 22.37 8.14
N GLN A 550 4.28 23.05 7.22
CA GLN A 550 3.83 24.42 7.41
C GLN A 550 2.37 24.49 7.85
N ARG A 551 2.12 25.06 9.03
CA ARG A 551 0.76 25.38 9.50
C ARG A 551 0.39 26.79 9.05
N LEU A 552 -0.74 26.93 8.36
CA LEU A 552 -1.21 28.19 7.80
C LEU A 552 -2.26 28.89 8.69
N THR A 553 -2.92 28.16 9.58
CA THR A 553 -3.84 28.70 10.61
C THR A 553 -3.20 28.81 12.00
N LYS A 554 -3.78 29.63 12.88
CA LYS A 554 -3.23 29.87 14.24
C LYS A 554 -3.61 28.79 15.25
N MET A 555 -4.83 28.26 15.19
CA MET A 555 -5.34 27.31 16.19
C MET A 555 -4.68 25.93 16.07
N ARG A 556 -4.49 25.27 17.22
CA ARG A 556 -4.00 23.89 17.29
C ARG A 556 -5.12 22.94 16.87
N TYR A 557 -4.75 21.83 16.23
CA TYR A 557 -5.71 20.87 15.68
C TYR A 557 -6.65 20.32 16.76
N GLU A 558 -6.11 19.97 17.93
CA GLU A 558 -6.88 19.43 19.06
C GLU A 558 -7.91 20.41 19.61
N HIS A 559 -7.59 21.72 19.59
CA HIS A 559 -8.49 22.75 20.08
C HIS A 559 -9.65 22.97 19.10
N VAL A 560 -9.38 22.92 17.79
CA VAL A 560 -10.42 22.98 16.76
C VAL A 560 -11.37 21.79 16.89
N GLN A 561 -10.86 20.59 17.16
CA GLN A 561 -11.69 19.40 17.36
C GLN A 561 -12.70 19.58 18.49
N SER A 562 -12.23 19.97 19.69
CA SER A 562 -13.11 20.17 20.83
C SER A 562 -14.13 21.28 20.56
N GLN A 563 -13.66 22.42 20.03
CA GLN A 563 -14.51 23.57 19.78
C GLN A 563 -15.62 23.27 18.76
N VAL A 564 -15.31 22.53 17.71
CA VAL A 564 -16.30 22.12 16.70
C VAL A 564 -17.32 21.15 17.28
N ILE A 565 -16.88 20.14 18.04
CA ILE A 565 -17.80 19.16 18.65
C ILE A 565 -18.74 19.84 19.64
N ASP A 566 -18.21 20.75 20.47
CA ASP A 566 -19.02 21.50 21.43
C ASP A 566 -20.05 22.38 20.72
N TRP A 567 -19.67 23.01 19.61
CA TRP A 567 -20.58 23.78 18.76
C TRP A 567 -21.67 22.91 18.12
N LEU A 568 -21.34 21.74 17.58
CA LEU A 568 -22.34 20.83 16.97
C LEU A 568 -23.40 20.38 17.96
N TRP A 569 -23.01 20.07 19.20
CA TRP A 569 -23.95 19.77 20.27
C TRP A 569 -24.84 20.96 20.61
N HIS A 570 -24.23 22.13 20.78
CA HIS A 570 -24.96 23.34 21.11
C HIS A 570 -25.99 23.69 20.03
N LEU A 571 -25.58 23.65 18.76
CA LEU A 571 -26.49 23.89 17.64
C LEU A 571 -27.61 22.86 17.59
N SER A 572 -27.33 21.57 17.82
CA SER A 572 -28.37 20.53 17.85
C SER A 572 -29.45 20.82 18.88
N TYR A 573 -29.08 21.25 20.09
CA TYR A 573 -30.03 21.65 21.13
C TYR A 573 -30.87 22.88 20.74
N VAL A 574 -30.34 23.75 19.87
CA VAL A 574 -31.07 24.93 19.38
C VAL A 574 -32.02 24.58 18.24
N VAL A 575 -31.59 23.79 17.26
CA VAL A 575 -32.37 23.50 16.04
C VAL A 575 -33.31 22.30 16.18
N ALA A 576 -33.02 21.37 17.09
CA ALA A 576 -33.75 20.12 17.26
C ALA A 576 -33.86 19.71 18.74
N PRO A 577 -34.46 20.55 19.62
CA PRO A 577 -34.44 20.35 21.06
C PRO A 577 -35.13 19.05 21.53
N GLU A 578 -36.20 18.62 20.86
CA GLU A 578 -36.99 17.45 21.27
C GLU A 578 -36.36 16.12 20.86
N SER A 579 -35.52 16.12 19.82
CA SER A 579 -34.90 14.91 19.26
C SER A 579 -33.40 14.80 19.60
N THR A 580 -32.79 15.84 20.17
CA THR A 580 -31.37 15.82 20.56
C THR A 580 -31.17 15.01 21.85
N GLU A 581 -30.32 13.98 21.77
CA GLU A 581 -29.96 13.14 22.91
C GLU A 581 -29.23 13.93 24.02
N LYS A 582 -29.19 13.37 25.24
CA LYS A 582 -28.30 13.89 26.29
C LYS A 582 -26.85 13.50 25.97
N ARG A 583 -25.94 14.48 25.88
CA ARG A 583 -24.51 14.25 25.63
C ARG A 583 -23.86 13.45 26.76
N LEU A 584 -23.16 12.36 26.42
CA LEU A 584 -22.41 11.52 27.33
C LEU A 584 -20.97 12.02 27.46
N ILE A 585 -20.71 12.90 28.43
CA ILE A 585 -19.36 13.37 28.73
C ILE A 585 -18.66 12.30 29.58
N THR A 586 -17.73 11.56 28.99
CA THR A 586 -16.85 10.67 29.77
C THR A 586 -15.77 11.53 30.43
N GLU A 587 -15.83 11.68 31.76
CA GLU A 587 -14.76 12.35 32.49
C GLU A 587 -13.44 11.60 32.28
N LYS A 588 -12.40 12.32 31.83
CA LYS A 588 -11.05 11.77 31.85
C LYS A 588 -10.64 11.57 33.31
N PRO A 589 -10.05 10.43 33.69
CA PRO A 589 -9.53 10.25 35.05
C PRO A 589 -8.52 11.37 35.34
N VAL A 590 -8.77 12.11 36.43
CA VAL A 590 -7.89 13.15 36.93
C VAL A 590 -6.55 12.51 37.28
N LYS A 591 -5.54 12.73 36.45
CA LYS A 591 -4.15 12.43 36.83
C LYS A 591 -3.79 13.36 38.00
N PRO A 592 -3.27 12.85 39.14
CA PRO A 592 -2.81 13.71 40.21
C PRO A 592 -1.74 14.67 39.70
N LYS A 593 -1.90 15.94 40.06
CA LYS A 593 -1.05 17.07 39.66
C LYS A 593 0.38 16.80 40.18
N PRO A 594 1.42 16.75 39.33
CA PRO A 594 2.79 16.73 39.82
C PRO A 594 3.07 18.03 40.57
N SER A 595 3.63 17.88 41.76
CA SER A 595 4.05 18.96 42.64
C SER A 595 4.99 19.93 41.93
N VAL A 596 4.63 21.21 41.99
CA VAL A 596 5.39 22.33 41.44
C VAL A 596 6.74 22.42 42.15
N LYS A 597 7.84 22.05 41.47
CA LYS A 597 9.16 22.57 41.82
C LYS A 597 9.24 24.00 41.29
N LYS A 598 9.29 24.98 42.21
CA LYS A 598 9.56 26.39 41.92
C LYS A 598 10.88 26.51 41.17
N VAL A 599 10.83 26.99 39.93
CA VAL A 599 12.00 27.56 39.24
C VAL A 599 12.02 29.03 39.62
N VAL A 600 12.99 29.42 40.45
CA VAL A 600 13.28 30.82 40.74
C VAL A 600 14.13 31.37 39.59
N SER A 601 13.70 32.54 39.13
CA SER A 601 14.26 33.39 38.08
C SER A 601 15.71 33.79 38.33
N THR A 602 16.52 33.75 37.27
CA THR A 602 17.78 34.49 37.16
C THR A 602 17.50 35.99 36.96
N PRO A 603 18.28 36.87 37.59
CA PRO A 603 18.83 38.02 36.88
C PRO A 603 20.35 38.19 37.11
N VAL A 604 21.04 38.75 36.12
CA VAL A 604 22.44 39.23 36.07
C VAL A 604 22.39 40.79 36.06
N PRO A 605 23.42 41.64 36.37
CA PRO A 605 24.85 41.46 36.78
C PRO A 605 25.34 42.21 38.07
N THR A 606 26.52 41.78 38.60
CA THR A 606 27.70 42.44 39.28
C THR A 606 27.55 43.77 40.09
N PRO A 607 28.46 44.18 41.04
CA PRO A 607 29.80 43.66 41.41
C PRO A 607 30.17 43.62 42.93
N ALA A 608 31.33 43.00 43.21
CA ALA A 608 32.36 43.34 44.22
C ALA A 608 32.85 42.14 45.09
N SER A 609 34.11 41.77 44.83
CA SER A 609 35.05 40.91 45.59
C SER A 609 35.40 41.54 46.97
N PRO A 610 36.23 40.94 47.88
CA PRO A 610 37.31 39.99 47.58
C PRO A 610 37.78 38.94 48.64
N VAL A 611 38.79 38.12 48.22
CA VAL A 611 39.94 37.58 49.01
C VAL A 611 39.66 36.33 49.91
N GLN A 612 40.44 35.23 49.98
CA GLN A 612 41.79 34.81 49.50
C GLN A 612 42.02 33.28 49.67
N HIS A 613 43.16 32.80 49.15
CA HIS A 613 43.88 31.51 49.30
C HIS A 613 43.57 30.43 48.25
N VAL A 614 44.33 30.29 47.16
CA VAL A 614 45.74 29.81 47.01
C VAL A 614 45.94 28.39 47.56
N GLN A 615 45.99 27.39 46.67
CA GLN A 615 47.24 26.69 46.32
C GLN A 615 47.07 25.76 45.11
N ASN A 616 48.04 25.83 44.20
CA ASN A 616 48.26 24.91 43.07
C ASN A 616 48.69 23.53 43.58
N ASP A 617 48.40 22.47 42.81
CA ASP A 617 49.46 21.69 42.13
C ASP A 617 48.85 20.59 41.21
N LYS A 618 49.33 20.57 39.97
CA LYS A 618 49.40 19.44 39.01
C LYS A 618 50.88 18.97 39.04
N PRO A 619 51.33 17.78 38.55
CA PRO A 619 50.95 17.23 37.23
C PRO A 619 51.16 15.69 36.94
N VAL A 620 50.80 15.26 35.70
CA VAL A 620 51.57 14.35 34.76
C VAL A 620 51.61 12.82 35.02
N ASN A 621 50.95 11.98 34.17
CA ASN A 621 51.48 11.08 33.07
C ASN A 621 51.59 9.60 33.51
N SER A 622 51.59 8.51 32.72
CA SER A 622 51.60 8.17 31.27
C SER A 622 51.25 6.66 31.10
N GLU A 623 50.78 6.25 29.90
CA GLU A 623 51.09 4.99 29.14
C GLU A 623 50.83 3.60 29.79
N SER A 624 50.48 2.48 29.12
CA SER A 624 50.53 2.00 27.73
C SER A 624 49.83 0.61 27.63
N LEU A 625 49.31 0.23 26.45
CA LEU A 625 48.92 -1.15 26.05
C LEU A 625 50.11 -1.90 25.39
N PRO A 626 50.16 -3.25 25.42
CA PRO A 626 49.90 -4.10 24.22
C PRO A 626 49.26 -5.49 24.53
N THR A 627 48.33 -6.07 23.75
CA THR A 627 48.40 -6.89 22.49
C THR A 627 48.66 -8.43 22.65
N SER A 628 47.59 -9.20 22.35
CA SER A 628 47.42 -10.56 21.75
C SER A 628 48.21 -11.82 22.17
N ALA A 629 47.48 -12.92 22.49
CA ALA A 629 47.30 -14.13 21.64
C ALA A 629 46.52 -15.26 22.38
N GLN A 630 45.71 -16.04 21.65
CA GLN A 630 44.88 -17.19 22.11
C GLN A 630 45.70 -18.44 22.48
N PRO A 631 45.17 -19.42 23.26
CA PRO A 631 44.38 -20.55 22.72
C PRO A 631 43.19 -21.04 23.60
N ARG A 632 42.26 -21.81 23.02
CA ARG A 632 41.17 -22.60 23.68
C ARG A 632 41.65 -24.07 23.89
N PRO A 633 40.92 -25.02 24.53
CA PRO A 633 39.76 -24.97 25.47
C PRO A 633 39.89 -25.91 26.71
N GLN A 634 39.12 -25.68 27.79
CA GLN A 634 38.28 -26.70 28.47
C GLN A 634 37.48 -26.16 29.68
N ASP A 635 36.19 -26.52 29.67
CA ASP A 635 35.20 -26.76 30.75
C ASP A 635 35.19 -25.93 32.05
N GLN A 636 34.13 -25.14 32.21
CA GLN A 636 33.38 -25.02 33.47
C GLN A 636 31.93 -24.58 33.19
N GLN A 637 30.97 -25.42 33.60
CA GLN A 637 29.54 -25.11 33.66
C GLN A 637 29.30 -23.91 34.57
N ILE A 638 28.71 -22.83 34.06
CA ILE A 638 28.24 -21.68 34.86
C ILE A 638 26.79 -21.35 34.46
N ASN A 639 25.97 -21.12 35.49
CA ASN A 639 24.51 -21.04 35.53
C ASN A 639 23.87 -20.08 34.52
N LYS A 640 23.03 -20.61 33.63
CA LYS A 640 22.19 -19.86 32.68
C LYS A 640 20.90 -19.25 33.26
N SER A 641 20.51 -19.61 34.50
CA SER A 641 19.19 -19.18 35.03
C SER A 641 19.17 -17.77 35.60
N ASP A 642 20.31 -17.23 36.02
CA ASP A 642 20.35 -15.97 36.77
C ASP A 642 20.37 -14.75 35.83
N ASP A 643 20.97 -14.87 34.65
CA ASP A 643 20.95 -13.82 33.61
C ASP A 643 19.56 -13.63 33.02
N GLU A 644 18.80 -14.72 32.84
CA GLU A 644 17.42 -14.68 32.32
C GLU A 644 16.45 -14.07 33.36
N LEU A 645 16.72 -14.25 34.66
CA LEU A 645 15.98 -13.62 35.75
C LEU A 645 16.20 -12.10 35.77
N ILE A 646 17.46 -11.67 35.62
CA ILE A 646 17.83 -10.26 35.58
C ILE A 646 17.22 -9.59 34.34
N ASP A 647 17.26 -10.24 33.17
CA ASP A 647 16.66 -9.70 31.95
C ASP A 647 15.12 -9.61 32.03
N SER A 648 14.47 -10.64 32.56
CA SER A 648 13.01 -10.67 32.75
C SER A 648 12.52 -9.57 33.71
N LEU A 649 13.25 -9.35 34.81
CA LEU A 649 12.94 -8.30 35.78
C LEU A 649 13.21 -6.91 35.23
N ASN A 650 14.31 -6.73 34.49
CA ASN A 650 14.64 -5.46 33.84
C ASN A 650 13.58 -5.08 32.80
N LYS A 651 13.09 -6.04 32.02
CA LYS A 651 12.03 -5.82 31.03
C LYS A 651 10.68 -5.49 31.69
N LEU A 652 10.37 -6.12 32.82
CA LEU A 652 9.18 -5.78 33.62
C LEU A 652 9.26 -4.36 34.18
N LEU A 653 10.44 -3.94 34.65
CA LEU A 653 10.70 -2.59 35.15
C LEU A 653 10.60 -1.54 34.03
N GLU A 654 11.08 -1.89 32.83
CA GLU A 654 10.99 -1.02 31.66
C GLU A 654 9.53 -0.81 31.22
N LEU A 655 8.72 -1.86 31.20
CA LEU A 655 7.27 -1.77 30.90
C LEU A 655 6.50 -0.95 31.93
N LYS A 656 6.89 -1.02 33.22
CA LYS A 656 6.36 -0.15 34.28
C LYS A 656 6.74 1.31 34.04
N ASN A 657 8.01 1.60 33.75
CA ASN A 657 8.51 2.95 33.51
C ASN A 657 7.89 3.59 32.26
N GLN A 658 7.56 2.79 31.25
CA GLN A 658 6.86 3.22 30.04
C GLN A 658 5.33 3.38 30.24
N GLY A 659 4.81 3.06 31.43
CA GLY A 659 3.40 3.22 31.79
C GLY A 659 2.46 2.18 31.18
N PHE A 660 2.99 1.05 30.70
CA PHE A 660 2.20 -0.05 30.13
C PHE A 660 1.64 -1.02 31.18
N LEU A 661 2.07 -0.89 32.45
CA LEU A 661 1.60 -1.69 33.58
C LEU A 661 1.16 -0.78 34.72
N THR A 662 0.04 -1.09 35.35
CA THR A 662 -0.34 -0.50 36.64
C THR A 662 0.51 -1.10 37.78
N GLU A 663 0.59 -0.41 38.94
CA GLU A 663 1.36 -0.89 40.10
C GLU A 663 0.91 -2.30 40.55
N ALA A 664 -0.39 -2.56 40.50
CA ALA A 664 -0.97 -3.84 40.86
C ALA A 664 -0.62 -4.96 39.85
N GLU A 665 -0.60 -4.66 38.55
CA GLU A 665 -0.22 -5.61 37.50
C GLU A 665 1.28 -5.91 37.52
N PHE A 666 2.10 -4.92 37.88
CA PHE A 666 3.54 -5.09 38.07
C PHE A 666 3.85 -6.04 39.23
N GLU A 667 3.26 -5.81 40.42
CA GLU A 667 3.51 -6.67 41.59
C GLU A 667 2.99 -8.11 41.37
N ASN A 668 1.84 -8.26 40.71
CA ASN A 668 1.32 -9.60 40.35
C ASN A 668 2.24 -10.32 39.35
N SER A 669 2.74 -9.61 38.33
CA SER A 669 3.65 -10.19 37.33
C SER A 669 5.02 -10.53 37.91
N LYS A 670 5.55 -9.67 38.81
CA LYS A 670 6.77 -9.93 39.58
C LYS A 670 6.63 -11.16 40.46
N ALA A 671 5.51 -11.31 41.18
CA ALA A 671 5.23 -12.49 41.99
C ALA A 671 5.14 -13.77 41.14
N LYS A 672 4.53 -13.70 39.94
CA LYS A 672 4.47 -14.83 39.00
C LYS A 672 5.83 -15.26 38.45
N ILE A 673 6.71 -14.32 38.13
CA ILE A 673 8.07 -14.62 37.65
C ILE A 673 8.87 -15.35 38.75
N VAL A 674 8.73 -14.91 40.01
CA VAL A 674 9.38 -15.56 41.17
C VAL A 674 8.77 -16.95 41.45
N LEU A 675 7.46 -17.11 41.27
CA LEU A 675 6.75 -18.39 41.45
C LEU A 675 7.05 -19.43 40.35
N GLN A 676 7.12 -19.02 39.08
CA GLN A 676 7.47 -19.92 37.98
C GLN A 676 8.86 -20.55 38.15
N LEU A 677 9.79 -19.81 38.76
CA LEU A 677 11.17 -20.24 38.95
C LEU A 677 11.39 -21.06 40.23
N THR A 678 10.56 -20.87 41.25
CA THR A 678 10.54 -21.77 42.42
C THR A 678 9.95 -23.15 42.09
N GLN A 679 9.15 -23.24 41.04
CA GLN A 679 8.63 -24.52 40.50
C GLN A 679 9.61 -25.23 39.57
N THR A 680 10.63 -24.54 39.02
CA THR A 680 11.65 -25.15 38.14
C THR A 680 12.87 -25.70 38.89
N LYS A 681 12.93 -25.51 40.22
CA LYS A 681 13.98 -26.05 41.11
C LYS A 681 13.53 -27.27 41.95
N LYS A 682 12.47 -27.98 41.54
CA LYS A 682 11.99 -29.21 42.20
C LYS A 682 11.92 -30.39 41.25
#